data_AF-A0A7S1Z9B1-F1
#
_entry.id   AF-A0A7S1Z9B1-F1
#
_cell.length_a   1.000
_cell.length_b   1.000
_cell.length_c   1.000
_cell.angle_alpha   90.00
_cell.angle_beta   90.00
_cell.angle_gamma   90.00
#
_symmetry.space_group_name_H-M   'P 1'
#
loop_
_entity.id
_entity.type
_entity.pdbx_description
1 polymer ?
#
loop_
_entity_poly.entity_id
_entity_poly.type
_entity_poly.pdbx_seq_one_letter_code
_entity_poly.pdbx_strand_id
1 'polypeptide(L)'
;LRQGTEHAASLRHPGQDSSGLVDAVGLESSRTEGSETLSDVYVSHLEGFIDMSRRRRQSKRKPRRILARERKNGPDTKRLNKYMDAEGNSIFGWDDVFVVKSTGLTFQEMKRLLGKVSPRDQNVNKYVLKHLHYAVPRKTNFLRCEGDFNVAIMQDNPDTEETISFRPERSVGAFVGTNEFLNNEVCRTSGLYGAFVSVANSGAFFRAARTRRCVNYWLPGLNAGIPFVPKADPVHEITFMAHDMGHFLIPDLIYTGNNDSPHKGEHYSSNYRKTYILYRMMSEATTLVFADMLFVESLRLSGYEYDWKRRQIHPLLQALGMSVFGKDIDTKNPNSQAPLSTSFQKLLHANVEYCLLGSDSGWRNLSKSSITKKGGINSQTQASEEFEMALKNFKDKYMPFFVEDYRWTSANYDNMAQTPEIYKKWWTKVEPIVLAAGLNVEAPSSGTIHDSSSSLAGCIGLETVEQFMAAINVGGLEIDSRELIDRILDRVWKTRLQPVFVPHAPHQPTDITAAKAHDTQQPQLRNAFMRYMVGQFFVFAKFDFLSITKVYEDKLRNFLLEHLPDTVRNKGSAKGMPQRTKKLSLKKVKHARDLYRSYLNLLEEMSLLTKDDVANYADICPLFDPVYVHYDEKREFYDELVDVQQKILEGDKVDICTSDRGIQSHGAAGADVNIITMLPEGLRAIDSEQLWKSVNGVPVEDKLQQLLKNCGVPFWTEGEIRTQLGRRGWSPRGKNDTNLVAFVKRQPVVAISAIGGVPIRIRPPERQSDKPLVELALGMDQRYPLTIASIRQAFKAQMAYASFPTYLNPNDLTAEAMFDTVIKKHGHFSVGHTCFVSFVMAGFSCAVEQEFNSQRDVVHMARLTVARTKAQSNPPIIVPSREMLRIYLKVRREIAEETRKFYKDVDTVENGDSMSKPELYEALNTVWPCAKAHIAVISGSIRNFQKLVKDIDNSGKETEYKMCLWELNKNLNKILPEMFGDEESWKWRPPT
;
A
#
# COMPACT_ATOMS: atom_id res chain seq x y z
N LEU A 1 65.65 -5.11 -13.22
CA LEU A 1 64.96 -5.05 -14.53
C LEU A 1 64.13 -3.75 -14.54
N ARG A 2 64.69 -2.54 -14.78
CA ARG A 2 65.01 -1.90 -16.09
C ARG A 2 63.93 -2.23 -17.14
N GLN A 3 63.24 -1.32 -17.84
CA GLN A 3 63.51 0.05 -18.30
C GLN A 3 62.25 0.62 -19.03
N GLY A 4 62.16 1.96 -19.17
CA GLY A 4 61.63 2.71 -20.34
C GLY A 4 60.09 2.84 -20.45
N THR A 5 59.50 3.96 -20.88
CA THR A 5 59.99 5.15 -21.60
C THR A 5 58.97 6.30 -21.50
N GLU A 6 59.48 7.54 -21.39
CA GLU A 6 58.76 8.81 -21.56
C GLU A 6 58.65 9.20 -23.06
N HIS A 7 57.65 10.02 -23.41
CA HIS A 7 57.73 11.00 -24.50
C HIS A 7 56.98 12.31 -24.15
N ALA A 8 57.69 13.43 -24.40
CA ALA A 8 57.32 14.84 -24.29
C ALA A 8 56.24 15.27 -25.32
N ALA A 9 55.65 16.47 -25.38
CA ALA A 9 56.15 17.83 -25.12
C ALA A 9 54.94 18.82 -25.03
N SER A 10 54.98 19.83 -24.14
CA SER A 10 55.26 21.26 -24.42
C SER A 10 54.19 22.06 -25.17
N LEU A 11 53.60 23.06 -24.48
CA LEU A 11 53.44 24.45 -24.98
C LEU A 11 53.28 25.41 -23.78
N ARG A 12 53.99 26.55 -23.84
CA ARG A 12 54.18 27.57 -22.79
C ARG A 12 53.37 28.86 -23.05
N HIS A 13 52.84 29.46 -21.97
CA HIS A 13 52.81 30.90 -21.57
C HIS A 13 52.09 31.98 -22.41
N PRO A 14 51.90 33.25 -21.92
CA PRO A 14 52.03 33.86 -20.57
C PRO A 14 50.92 34.90 -20.18
N GLY A 15 51.02 35.47 -18.96
CA GLY A 15 50.52 36.82 -18.59
C GLY A 15 49.94 36.89 -17.16
N GLN A 16 50.68 37.30 -16.12
CA GLN A 16 50.87 38.70 -15.61
C GLN A 16 49.53 39.36 -15.21
N ASP A 17 49.29 39.92 -14.00
CA ASP A 17 50.17 40.71 -13.13
C ASP A 17 49.69 40.81 -11.66
N SER A 18 50.65 40.95 -10.74
CA SER A 18 50.78 41.89 -9.60
C SER A 18 49.59 42.14 -8.63
N SER A 19 49.65 41.81 -7.33
CA SER A 19 50.37 42.41 -6.17
C SER A 19 49.68 43.60 -5.48
N GLY A 20 49.59 43.54 -4.14
CA GLY A 20 49.31 44.66 -3.21
C GLY A 20 48.69 44.17 -1.90
N LEU A 21 49.47 43.85 -0.85
CA LEU A 21 49.74 44.68 0.36
C LEU A 21 48.44 45.12 1.10
N VAL A 22 48.25 44.87 2.40
CA VAL A 22 48.93 45.51 3.55
C VAL A 22 48.74 44.70 4.87
N ASP A 23 49.84 44.59 5.62
CA ASP A 23 50.10 44.56 7.10
C ASP A 23 49.00 44.11 8.09
N ALA A 24 49.20 43.10 8.95
CA ALA A 24 50.15 43.00 10.08
C ALA A 24 49.86 43.93 11.27
N VAL A 25 49.12 43.41 12.27
CA VAL A 25 49.28 43.77 13.69
C VAL A 25 49.17 42.47 14.50
N GLY A 26 50.25 42.13 15.21
CA GLY A 26 50.33 40.94 16.05
C GLY A 26 49.66 41.14 17.41
N LEU A 27 49.40 40.02 18.08
CA LEU A 27 49.50 39.93 19.54
C LEU A 27 49.61 38.47 19.97
N GLU A 28 50.78 38.23 20.54
CA GLU A 28 51.25 37.23 21.50
C GLU A 28 50.36 36.05 21.93
N SER A 29 51.08 34.93 21.94
CA SER A 29 50.77 33.64 22.54
C SER A 29 50.40 33.72 24.02
N SER A 30 49.29 33.08 24.37
CA SER A 30 49.16 32.35 25.63
C SER A 30 48.78 30.91 25.32
N ARG A 31 49.75 30.01 25.48
CA ARG A 31 49.53 28.55 25.54
C ARG A 31 48.59 28.25 26.70
N THR A 32 47.44 27.67 26.40
CA THR A 32 46.73 26.76 27.31
C THR A 32 46.50 25.47 26.56
N GLU A 33 47.21 24.44 27.01
CA GLU A 33 47.00 23.04 26.66
C GLU A 33 45.56 22.64 27.00
N GLY A 34 44.93 21.85 26.12
CA GLY A 34 43.60 21.26 26.37
C GLY A 34 42.57 21.59 25.30
N SER A 35 42.82 21.17 24.06
CA SER A 35 41.81 21.16 22.99
C SER A 35 42.02 19.88 22.18
N GLU A 36 41.60 18.74 22.73
CA GLU A 36 41.26 17.59 21.88
C GLU A 36 40.04 18.01 21.06
N THR A 37 40.26 18.30 19.77
CA THR A 37 39.15 18.51 18.86
C THR A 37 38.45 17.16 18.63
N LEU A 38 37.12 17.14 18.74
CA LEU A 38 36.28 15.96 18.50
C LEU A 38 36.47 15.34 17.09
N SER A 39 37.13 16.04 16.16
CA SER A 39 37.52 15.53 14.85
C SER A 39 38.72 14.57 14.91
N ASP A 40 39.67 14.76 15.83
CA ASP A 40 40.90 13.95 15.86
C ASP A 40 40.69 12.56 16.48
N VAL A 41 39.65 12.40 17.30
CA VAL A 41 39.22 11.08 17.82
C VAL A 41 38.48 10.25 16.77
N TYR A 42 37.95 10.88 15.71
CA TYR A 42 37.15 10.18 14.69
C TYR A 42 37.89 9.88 13.38
N VAL A 43 38.97 10.59 13.06
CA VAL A 43 39.64 10.45 11.76
C VAL A 43 40.75 9.37 11.74
N SER A 44 41.25 8.89 12.89
CA SER A 44 42.34 7.89 12.93
C SER A 44 41.91 6.41 12.92
N HIS A 45 40.61 6.09 12.83
CA HIS A 45 40.12 4.71 12.95
C HIS A 45 39.60 4.07 11.65
N LEU A 46 39.77 4.71 10.48
CA LEU A 46 39.27 4.20 9.19
C LEU A 46 40.10 3.09 8.52
N GLU A 47 41.24 2.69 9.09
CA GLU A 47 42.00 1.54 8.61
C GLU A 47 41.62 0.25 9.36
N GLY A 48 40.76 -0.58 8.75
CA GLY A 48 40.49 -1.97 9.16
C GLY A 48 39.08 -2.26 9.68
N PHE A 49 38.03 -1.86 8.94
CA PHE A 49 36.65 -1.85 9.46
C PHE A 49 35.86 -3.16 9.39
N ILE A 50 36.32 -4.20 8.67
CA ILE A 50 35.47 -5.36 8.36
C ILE A 50 35.94 -6.61 9.11
N ASP A 51 35.17 -7.03 10.12
CA ASP A 51 35.37 -8.34 10.75
C ASP A 51 34.60 -9.45 10.00
N MET A 52 35.32 -10.16 9.13
CA MET A 52 34.81 -11.37 8.44
C MET A 52 34.74 -12.61 9.36
N SER A 53 35.02 -12.47 10.66
CA SER A 53 35.04 -13.61 11.60
C SER A 53 33.68 -14.27 11.76
N ARG A 54 32.54 -13.56 11.60
CA ARG A 54 31.20 -14.20 11.56
C ARG A 54 31.03 -15.06 10.31
N ARG A 55 31.52 -14.62 9.15
CA ARG A 55 31.61 -15.45 7.93
C ARG A 55 32.51 -16.67 8.17
N ARG A 56 33.63 -16.49 8.90
CA ARG A 56 34.47 -17.60 9.37
C ARG A 56 33.80 -18.45 10.46
N ARG A 57 32.89 -17.96 11.30
CA ARG A 57 32.17 -18.75 12.32
C ARG A 57 31.03 -19.54 11.69
N GLN A 58 30.31 -18.98 10.71
CA GLN A 58 29.38 -19.72 9.86
C GLN A 58 30.11 -20.74 8.96
N SER A 59 31.33 -20.44 8.50
CA SER A 59 32.14 -21.40 7.74
C SER A 59 32.92 -22.40 8.63
N LYS A 60 33.08 -22.15 9.94
CA LYS A 60 33.85 -22.99 10.88
C LYS A 60 32.99 -23.78 11.87
N ARG A 61 31.69 -23.51 12.01
CA ARG A 61 30.76 -24.49 12.58
C ARG A 61 30.48 -25.57 11.53
N LYS A 62 31.45 -26.45 11.33
CA LYS A 62 31.14 -27.83 10.92
C LYS A 62 30.65 -28.58 12.15
N PRO A 63 29.47 -29.22 12.10
CA PRO A 63 29.11 -30.26 13.04
C PRO A 63 30.21 -31.32 13.08
N ARG A 64 30.63 -31.70 14.29
CA ARG A 64 31.40 -32.92 14.50
C ARG A 64 30.61 -34.11 13.94
N ARG A 65 31.33 -34.97 13.20
CA ARG A 65 31.10 -36.40 12.88
C ARG A 65 29.95 -37.04 13.67
N ILE A 66 28.95 -37.66 13.04
CA ILE A 66 29.04 -38.95 12.33
C ILE A 66 29.04 -38.72 10.80
N LEU A 67 30.20 -38.79 10.12
CA LEU A 67 30.62 -39.85 9.17
C LEU A 67 29.50 -40.29 8.19
N ALA A 68 29.60 -40.21 6.87
CA ALA A 68 30.77 -40.00 6.02
C ALA A 68 30.38 -39.65 4.56
N ARG A 69 31.27 -38.88 3.93
CA ARG A 69 31.73 -38.95 2.52
C ARG A 69 30.76 -38.61 1.39
N GLU A 70 30.95 -37.49 0.70
CA GLU A 70 32.04 -37.05 -0.22
C GLU A 70 31.50 -37.08 -1.66
N ARG A 71 31.08 -35.91 -2.16
CA ARG A 71 31.82 -35.09 -3.15
C ARG A 71 31.82 -35.66 -4.57
N LYS A 72 31.26 -34.91 -5.51
CA LYS A 72 32.02 -34.09 -6.49
C LYS A 72 31.09 -33.26 -7.39
N ASN A 73 31.41 -31.95 -7.47
CA ASN A 73 31.31 -30.94 -8.55
C ASN A 73 30.68 -31.41 -9.88
N GLY A 74 29.85 -30.67 -10.63
CA GLY A 74 29.35 -29.27 -10.69
C GLY A 74 28.29 -29.21 -11.83
N PRO A 75 28.03 -28.11 -12.56
CA PRO A 75 28.19 -26.67 -12.29
C PRO A 75 26.84 -25.88 -12.35
N ASP A 76 26.88 -24.58 -12.00
CA ASP A 76 26.10 -23.42 -12.52
C ASP A 76 24.61 -23.56 -12.91
N THR A 77 23.67 -22.69 -12.54
CA THR A 77 23.72 -21.25 -12.22
C THR A 77 22.36 -20.81 -11.62
N LYS A 78 22.35 -19.64 -10.95
CA LYS A 78 21.20 -18.75 -10.71
C LYS A 78 20.19 -19.12 -9.62
N ARG A 79 20.75 -19.19 -8.41
CA ARG A 79 20.14 -18.68 -7.17
C ARG A 79 20.13 -17.15 -7.18
N LEU A 80 18.96 -16.53 -7.00
CA LEU A 80 18.82 -15.29 -6.23
C LEU A 80 18.03 -15.66 -4.98
N ASN A 81 18.71 -16.33 -4.04
CA ASN A 81 18.15 -16.58 -2.72
C ASN A 81 17.98 -15.22 -2.04
N LYS A 82 16.73 -14.88 -1.69
CA LYS A 82 16.42 -13.89 -0.64
C LYS A 82 17.12 -14.39 0.62
N TYR A 83 18.15 -13.70 1.08
CA TYR A 83 18.73 -13.96 2.39
C TYR A 83 17.66 -13.57 3.41
N MET A 84 17.50 -14.30 4.51
CA MET A 84 16.57 -13.94 5.57
C MET A 84 17.33 -13.83 6.89
N ASP A 85 17.04 -12.80 7.69
CA ASP A 85 17.72 -12.60 8.97
C ASP A 85 17.25 -13.64 9.99
N ALA A 86 17.81 -13.58 11.21
CA ALA A 86 17.45 -14.49 12.28
C ALA A 86 15.94 -14.46 12.64
N GLU A 87 15.23 -13.42 12.20
CA GLU A 87 13.79 -13.19 12.43
C GLU A 87 12.94 -13.49 11.19
N GLY A 88 13.55 -13.99 10.10
CA GLY A 88 12.84 -14.35 8.87
C GLY A 88 12.52 -13.17 7.95
N ASN A 89 13.08 -11.98 8.18
CA ASN A 89 12.89 -10.84 7.29
C ASN A 89 13.81 -10.96 6.07
N SER A 90 13.28 -10.62 4.90
CA SER A 90 14.05 -10.54 3.66
C SER A 90 15.24 -9.57 3.79
N ILE A 91 16.46 -10.11 3.90
CA ILE A 91 17.72 -9.39 3.75
C ILE A 91 18.05 -9.26 2.27
N PHE A 92 18.32 -8.03 1.85
CA PHE A 92 18.79 -7.73 0.51
C PHE A 92 20.32 -7.65 0.48
N GLY A 93 21.00 -8.67 -0.08
CA GLY A 93 22.45 -8.62 -0.33
C GLY A 93 23.31 -9.12 0.84
N TRP A 94 24.34 -8.35 1.24
CA TRP A 94 25.39 -8.79 2.18
C TRP A 94 25.36 -8.03 3.52
N ASP A 95 24.29 -7.27 3.80
CA ASP A 95 24.21 -6.37 4.96
C ASP A 95 24.15 -7.12 6.31
N ASP A 96 23.78 -8.40 6.29
CA ASP A 96 23.83 -9.33 7.42
C ASP A 96 25.21 -9.99 7.61
N VAL A 97 26.09 -9.91 6.61
CA VAL A 97 27.42 -10.52 6.65
C VAL A 97 28.44 -9.60 7.29
N PHE A 98 28.30 -8.29 7.05
CA PHE A 98 29.28 -7.28 7.48
C PHE A 98 29.01 -6.80 8.89
N VAL A 99 29.87 -7.21 9.83
CA VAL A 99 29.86 -6.77 11.23
C VAL A 99 30.75 -5.55 11.39
N VAL A 100 30.20 -4.48 11.96
CA VAL A 100 31.01 -3.34 12.41
C VAL A 100 31.69 -3.74 13.71
N LYS A 101 33.02 -3.84 13.65
CA LYS A 101 33.84 -4.41 14.71
C LYS A 101 33.66 -3.72 16.07
N SER A 102 33.43 -2.40 16.08
CA SER A 102 33.22 -1.63 17.31
C SER A 102 31.88 -1.90 18.01
N THR A 103 30.86 -2.30 17.26
CA THR A 103 29.52 -2.58 17.82
C THR A 103 29.25 -4.08 17.97
N GLY A 104 29.99 -4.93 17.24
CA GLY A 104 29.72 -6.36 17.16
C GLY A 104 28.43 -6.72 16.40
N LEU A 105 27.77 -5.72 15.81
CA LEU A 105 26.50 -5.83 15.09
C LEU A 105 26.72 -5.80 13.57
N THR A 106 25.89 -6.53 12.84
CA THR A 106 25.82 -6.47 11.37
C THR A 106 25.19 -5.16 10.89
N PHE A 107 25.35 -4.77 9.62
CA PHE A 107 24.63 -3.62 9.07
C PHE A 107 23.11 -3.80 9.12
N GLN A 108 22.60 -5.01 8.93
CA GLN A 108 21.18 -5.30 9.11
C GLN A 108 20.74 -5.13 10.58
N GLU A 109 21.53 -5.64 11.54
CA GLU A 109 21.26 -5.50 12.97
C GLU A 109 21.32 -4.01 13.39
N MET A 110 22.30 -3.24 12.90
CA MET A 110 22.40 -1.80 13.16
C MET A 110 21.30 -1.00 12.45
N LYS A 111 20.85 -1.41 11.25
CA LYS A 111 19.73 -0.79 10.56
C LYS A 111 18.44 -0.96 11.36
N ARG A 112 18.21 -2.14 11.93
CA ARG A 112 17.04 -2.42 12.76
C ARG A 112 17.10 -1.71 14.12
N LEU A 113 18.23 -1.82 14.82
CA LEU A 113 18.36 -1.31 16.19
C LEU A 113 18.60 0.19 16.25
N LEU A 114 19.32 0.73 15.27
CA LEU A 114 19.83 2.10 15.30
C LEU A 114 19.42 2.92 14.07
N GLY A 115 18.76 2.33 13.07
CA GLY A 115 18.46 3.02 11.81
C GLY A 115 19.67 3.21 10.89
N LYS A 116 20.78 2.51 11.13
CA LYS A 116 22.04 2.74 10.40
C LYS A 116 21.96 2.34 8.93
N VAL A 117 22.34 3.26 8.07
CA VAL A 117 22.46 3.15 6.62
C VAL A 117 23.77 2.48 6.24
N SER A 118 23.74 1.52 5.31
CA SER A 118 24.96 0.84 4.86
C SER A 118 25.78 1.73 3.88
N PRO A 119 27.11 1.54 3.78
CA PRO A 119 27.92 2.20 2.75
C PRO A 119 27.45 1.93 1.32
N ARG A 120 26.79 0.79 1.08
CA ARG A 120 26.16 0.47 -0.20
C ARG A 120 24.97 1.38 -0.46
N ASP A 121 24.09 1.54 0.51
CA ASP A 121 22.94 2.45 0.39
C ASP A 121 23.44 3.88 0.10
N GLN A 122 24.52 4.32 0.75
CA GLN A 122 25.16 5.60 0.44
C GLN A 122 25.60 5.71 -1.03
N ASN A 123 26.18 4.65 -1.61
CA ASN A 123 26.59 4.63 -3.03
C ASN A 123 25.40 4.58 -3.99
N VAL A 124 24.35 3.80 -3.69
CA VAL A 124 23.11 3.80 -4.48
C VAL A 124 22.45 5.17 -4.44
N ASN A 125 22.46 5.84 -3.29
CA ASN A 125 21.89 7.18 -3.16
C ASN A 125 22.64 8.23 -3.98
N LYS A 126 23.97 8.12 -4.13
CA LYS A 126 24.70 8.99 -5.08
C LYS A 126 24.17 8.83 -6.50
N TYR A 127 23.81 7.61 -6.91
CA TYR A 127 23.18 7.38 -8.21
C TYR A 127 21.77 7.99 -8.27
N VAL A 128 20.95 7.81 -7.23
CA VAL A 128 19.59 8.38 -7.14
C VAL A 128 19.63 9.91 -7.26
N LEU A 129 20.48 10.58 -6.48
CA LEU A 129 20.67 12.03 -6.54
C LEU A 129 21.09 12.50 -7.95
N LYS A 130 22.01 11.77 -8.59
CA LYS A 130 22.54 12.16 -9.90
C LYS A 130 21.58 11.91 -11.07
N HIS A 131 20.75 10.86 -10.99
CA HIS A 131 20.02 10.35 -12.15
C HIS A 131 18.49 10.37 -12.00
N LEU A 132 17.96 10.43 -10.78
CA LEU A 132 16.51 10.37 -10.53
C LEU A 132 15.92 11.68 -10.00
N HIS A 133 16.74 12.58 -9.48
CA HIS A 133 16.30 13.94 -9.13
C HIS A 133 16.06 14.73 -10.41
N TYR A 134 15.03 15.57 -10.39
CA TYR A 134 14.78 16.47 -11.52
C TYR A 134 15.88 17.52 -11.58
N ALA A 135 16.44 17.73 -12.77
CA ALA A 135 17.46 18.77 -12.98
C ALA A 135 16.94 20.17 -12.66
N VAL A 136 15.63 20.38 -12.83
CA VAL A 136 14.92 21.62 -12.47
C VAL A 136 13.69 21.23 -11.65
N PRO A 137 13.36 21.96 -10.56
CA PRO A 137 12.12 21.76 -9.82
C PRO A 137 10.89 21.75 -10.75
N ARG A 138 9.89 20.93 -10.44
CA ARG A 138 8.63 20.93 -11.19
C ARG A 138 7.94 22.29 -11.12
N LYS A 139 7.44 22.75 -12.26
CA LYS A 139 6.74 24.02 -12.44
C LYS A 139 5.39 23.80 -13.11
N THR A 140 4.52 24.79 -12.98
CA THR A 140 3.33 24.97 -13.81
C THR A 140 3.73 25.36 -15.23
N ASN A 141 2.95 24.93 -16.23
CA ASN A 141 3.18 25.26 -17.63
C ASN A 141 2.68 26.67 -17.97
N PHE A 142 1.56 27.09 -17.36
CA PHE A 142 0.82 28.28 -17.78
C PHE A 142 0.64 29.30 -16.66
N LEU A 143 0.44 28.86 -15.43
CA LEU A 143 0.20 29.77 -14.32
C LEU A 143 1.47 30.57 -14.00
N ARG A 144 1.41 31.88 -14.26
CA ARG A 144 2.44 32.88 -13.94
C ARG A 144 1.85 33.87 -12.92
N CYS A 145 2.64 34.30 -11.94
CA CYS A 145 2.38 35.56 -11.25
C CYS A 145 3.07 36.69 -12.04
N GLU A 146 2.41 37.83 -12.18
CA GLU A 146 3.09 39.07 -12.57
C GLU A 146 4.20 39.35 -11.54
N GLY A 147 5.45 39.31 -11.99
CA GLY A 147 6.65 39.21 -11.13
C GLY A 147 7.30 37.82 -11.18
N ASP A 148 7.81 37.43 -12.35
CA ASP A 148 8.76 36.34 -12.60
C ASP A 148 8.73 35.11 -11.68
N PHE A 149 7.54 34.50 -11.56
CA PHE A 149 7.46 33.20 -10.89
C PHE A 149 8.16 32.09 -11.69
N ASN A 150 8.24 32.22 -13.03
CA ASN A 150 8.67 31.10 -13.88
C ASN A 150 9.82 31.37 -14.89
N VAL A 151 10.15 32.61 -15.27
CA VAL A 151 11.10 32.84 -16.38
C VAL A 151 12.34 33.67 -16.02
N ALA A 152 12.28 34.88 -15.47
CA ALA A 152 13.54 35.64 -15.31
C ALA A 152 14.36 35.32 -14.05
N ILE A 153 13.76 34.92 -12.93
CA ILE A 153 14.53 34.74 -11.67
C ILE A 153 15.26 33.39 -11.59
N MET A 154 14.87 32.38 -12.37
CA MET A 154 15.55 31.08 -12.40
C MET A 154 16.56 30.91 -13.53
N GLN A 155 16.49 31.72 -14.60
CA GLN A 155 17.51 31.67 -15.66
C GLN A 155 18.75 32.49 -15.31
N ASP A 156 18.61 33.59 -14.56
CA ASP A 156 19.72 34.50 -14.28
C ASP A 156 20.18 34.53 -12.80
N ASN A 157 19.54 33.77 -11.90
CA ASN A 157 19.95 33.71 -10.50
C ASN A 157 19.98 32.25 -9.96
N PRO A 158 21.16 31.59 -9.96
CA PRO A 158 21.32 30.22 -9.46
C PRO A 158 20.96 30.04 -7.97
N ASP A 159 20.71 31.11 -7.23
CA ASP A 159 20.33 31.08 -5.82
C ASP A 159 18.82 30.88 -5.54
N THR A 160 17.95 30.77 -6.55
CA THR A 160 16.49 30.63 -6.32
C THR A 160 15.93 29.21 -6.47
N GLU A 161 16.75 28.25 -6.08
CA GLU A 161 16.58 26.81 -6.26
C GLU A 161 15.61 26.10 -5.29
N GLU A 162 15.13 26.72 -4.21
CA GLU A 162 14.44 25.97 -3.13
C GLU A 162 13.07 25.36 -3.53
N THR A 163 12.83 24.09 -3.14
CA THR A 163 11.56 23.35 -3.33
C THR A 163 10.36 24.06 -2.68
N ILE A 164 10.58 24.69 -1.52
CA ILE A 164 9.58 25.46 -0.77
C ILE A 164 10.17 26.84 -0.49
N SER A 165 9.41 27.89 -0.84
CA SER A 165 9.78 29.28 -0.63
C SER A 165 8.74 29.98 0.23
N PHE A 166 9.21 30.71 1.24
CA PHE A 166 8.37 31.53 2.12
C PHE A 166 8.44 33.03 1.79
N ARG A 167 9.02 33.40 0.64
CA ARG A 167 9.10 34.80 0.22
C ARG A 167 7.69 35.38 0.01
N PRO A 168 7.39 36.61 0.47
CA PRO A 168 6.04 37.17 0.42
C PRO A 168 5.46 37.27 -1.00
N GLU A 169 6.29 37.62 -1.99
CA GLU A 169 5.92 37.67 -3.40
C GLU A 169 5.59 36.29 -4.00
N ARG A 170 6.00 35.20 -3.32
CA ARG A 170 5.68 33.82 -3.68
C ARG A 170 4.68 33.16 -2.74
N SER A 171 4.01 33.94 -1.89
CA SER A 171 3.00 33.41 -0.97
C SER A 171 1.72 33.03 -1.71
N VAL A 172 0.95 32.09 -1.13
CA VAL A 172 -0.37 31.74 -1.65
C VAL A 172 -1.30 32.95 -1.64
N GLY A 173 -1.20 33.83 -0.64
CA GLY A 173 -1.96 35.08 -0.59
C GLY A 173 -1.66 36.00 -1.78
N ALA A 174 -0.38 36.24 -2.08
CA ALA A 174 0.01 37.05 -3.24
C ALA A 174 -0.48 36.43 -4.56
N PHE A 175 -0.37 35.10 -4.70
CA PHE A 175 -0.88 34.37 -5.87
C PHE A 175 -2.39 34.53 -6.02
N VAL A 176 -3.17 34.25 -4.97
CA VAL A 176 -4.64 34.39 -4.97
C VAL A 176 -5.07 35.83 -5.29
N GLY A 177 -4.37 36.83 -4.74
CA GLY A 177 -4.69 38.24 -4.93
C GLY A 177 -4.38 38.78 -6.33
N THR A 178 -3.54 38.10 -7.11
CA THR A 178 -3.09 38.56 -8.44
C THR A 178 -3.52 37.66 -9.59
N ASN A 179 -3.84 36.39 -9.33
CA ASN A 179 -4.22 35.44 -10.37
C ASN A 179 -5.64 35.71 -10.89
N GLU A 180 -5.76 36.00 -12.18
CA GLU A 180 -7.03 36.37 -12.84
C GLU A 180 -8.12 35.29 -12.72
N PHE A 181 -7.75 34.01 -12.66
CA PHE A 181 -8.71 32.91 -12.56
C PHE A 181 -9.29 32.81 -11.15
N LEU A 182 -8.47 32.86 -10.10
CA LEU A 182 -8.94 32.77 -8.70
C LEU A 182 -9.59 34.06 -8.21
N ASN A 183 -9.27 35.19 -8.85
CA ASN A 183 -9.69 36.53 -8.48
C ASN A 183 -10.72 37.14 -9.45
N ASN A 184 -11.40 36.31 -10.23
CA ASN A 184 -12.41 36.77 -11.20
C ASN A 184 -13.64 37.39 -10.52
N GLU A 185 -14.42 38.16 -11.28
CA GLU A 185 -15.60 38.89 -10.78
C GLU A 185 -16.61 37.97 -10.10
N VAL A 186 -16.88 36.81 -10.68
CA VAL A 186 -17.84 35.83 -10.13
C VAL A 186 -17.32 35.27 -8.80
N CYS A 187 -16.02 34.95 -8.68
CA CYS A 187 -15.42 34.49 -7.43
C CYS A 187 -15.57 35.53 -6.31
N ARG A 188 -15.34 36.82 -6.62
CA ARG A 188 -15.46 37.90 -5.63
C ARG A 188 -16.89 38.13 -5.18
N THR A 189 -17.81 38.24 -6.13
CA THR A 189 -19.22 38.57 -5.85
C THR A 189 -19.96 37.42 -5.17
N SER A 190 -19.62 36.17 -5.52
CA SER A 190 -20.26 34.97 -4.96
C SER A 190 -19.77 34.58 -3.57
N GLY A 191 -18.61 35.07 -3.13
CA GLY A 191 -17.96 34.66 -1.87
C GLY A 191 -16.96 33.51 -2.02
N LEU A 192 -16.81 32.91 -3.21
CA LEU A 192 -15.84 31.85 -3.47
C LEU A 192 -14.39 32.32 -3.25
N TYR A 193 -14.10 33.60 -3.52
CA TYR A 193 -12.81 34.22 -3.22
C TYR A 193 -12.45 34.15 -1.71
N GLY A 194 -13.44 34.23 -0.83
CA GLY A 194 -13.25 34.10 0.63
C GLY A 194 -12.64 32.75 1.02
N ALA A 195 -12.97 31.68 0.28
CA ALA A 195 -12.36 30.37 0.48
C ALA A 195 -10.86 30.39 0.19
N PHE A 196 -10.43 30.94 -0.95
CA PHE A 196 -8.99 31.05 -1.28
C PHE A 196 -8.23 31.95 -0.32
N VAL A 197 -8.85 33.06 0.11
CA VAL A 197 -8.32 33.94 1.16
C VAL A 197 -8.13 33.18 2.48
N SER A 198 -9.11 32.37 2.87
CA SER A 198 -9.03 31.52 4.08
C SER A 198 -7.87 30.53 3.99
N VAL A 199 -7.70 29.86 2.85
CA VAL A 199 -6.56 28.95 2.59
C VAL A 199 -5.23 29.68 2.79
N ALA A 200 -5.07 30.86 2.17
CA ALA A 200 -3.86 31.67 2.30
C ALA A 200 -3.60 32.08 3.76
N ASN A 201 -4.64 32.58 4.46
CA ASN A 201 -4.56 33.02 5.86
C ASN A 201 -4.27 31.88 6.83
N SER A 202 -4.72 30.68 6.50
CA SER A 202 -4.45 29.48 7.29
C SER A 202 -2.97 29.06 7.22
N GLY A 203 -2.17 29.61 6.29
CA GLY A 203 -0.76 29.29 6.13
C GLY A 203 -0.49 28.22 5.06
N ALA A 204 -1.23 28.19 3.96
CA ALA A 204 -0.82 27.40 2.81
C ALA A 204 0.46 27.98 2.16
N PHE A 205 1.29 27.11 1.57
CA PHE A 205 2.49 27.48 0.82
C PHE A 205 2.65 26.57 -0.39
N PHE A 206 3.35 27.03 -1.43
CA PHE A 206 3.59 26.24 -2.64
C PHE A 206 4.82 25.34 -2.53
N ARG A 207 4.81 24.26 -3.33
CA ARG A 207 5.88 23.29 -3.47
C ARG A 207 6.24 23.03 -4.93
N ALA A 208 7.48 23.32 -5.30
CA ALA A 208 8.11 22.95 -6.56
C ALA A 208 9.00 21.72 -6.36
N ALA A 209 8.43 20.51 -6.47
CA ALA A 209 9.14 19.29 -6.11
C ALA A 209 10.38 19.02 -6.99
N ARG A 210 11.50 18.67 -6.35
CA ARG A 210 12.77 18.25 -6.99
C ARG A 210 12.92 16.75 -7.17
N THR A 211 12.12 15.97 -6.46
CA THR A 211 12.19 14.51 -6.49
C THR A 211 10.80 13.94 -6.66
N ARG A 212 10.70 12.72 -7.20
CA ARG A 212 9.44 11.97 -7.26
C ARG A 212 8.88 11.71 -5.85
N ARG A 213 9.73 11.51 -4.84
CA ARG A 213 9.32 11.35 -3.44
C ARG A 213 8.61 12.60 -2.94
N CYS A 214 9.23 13.78 -3.12
CA CYS A 214 8.63 15.05 -2.75
C CYS A 214 7.31 15.34 -3.50
N VAL A 215 7.16 14.89 -4.76
CA VAL A 215 5.89 15.00 -5.48
C VAL A 215 4.78 14.21 -4.78
N ASN A 216 5.09 13.02 -4.28
CA ASN A 216 4.10 12.08 -3.75
C ASN A 216 3.83 12.25 -2.25
N TYR A 217 4.69 12.97 -1.52
CA TYR A 217 4.39 13.31 -0.14
C TYR A 217 3.20 14.24 -0.10
N TRP A 218 2.09 13.76 0.43
CA TRP A 218 0.85 14.51 0.51
C TRP A 218 0.24 14.33 1.90
N LEU A 219 0.24 15.44 2.65
CA LEU A 219 -0.50 15.56 3.89
C LEU A 219 -1.02 17.00 3.98
N PRO A 220 -2.16 17.28 3.34
CA PRO A 220 -2.71 18.62 3.25
C PRO A 220 -2.95 19.19 4.65
N GLY A 221 -2.54 20.43 4.84
CA GLY A 221 -2.55 21.10 6.13
C GLY A 221 -1.26 21.01 6.96
N LEU A 222 -0.32 20.11 6.65
CA LEU A 222 1.00 20.06 7.31
C LEU A 222 2.13 20.58 6.40
N ASN A 223 3.22 19.81 6.28
CA ASN A 223 4.47 20.26 5.65
C ASN A 223 4.56 19.96 4.15
N ALA A 224 3.52 19.37 3.55
CA ALA A 224 3.54 19.01 2.14
C ALA A 224 3.40 20.21 1.20
N GLY A 225 2.64 21.26 1.57
CA GLY A 225 2.35 22.41 0.72
C GLY A 225 1.55 22.07 -0.55
N ILE A 226 1.10 23.07 -1.32
CA ILE A 226 0.36 22.92 -2.58
C ILE A 226 1.36 22.63 -3.71
N PRO A 227 1.31 21.46 -4.39
CA PRO A 227 2.26 21.11 -5.42
C PRO A 227 2.00 21.88 -6.72
N PHE A 228 3.08 22.20 -7.44
CA PHE A 228 2.97 22.55 -8.85
C PHE A 228 2.88 21.29 -9.71
N VAL A 229 1.71 21.07 -10.30
CA VAL A 229 1.43 19.95 -11.19
C VAL A 229 1.13 20.48 -12.58
N PRO A 230 2.04 20.29 -13.56
CA PRO A 230 1.82 20.77 -14.91
C PRO A 230 0.62 20.07 -15.56
N LYS A 231 -0.24 20.83 -16.25
CA LYS A 231 -1.37 20.31 -17.04
C LYS A 231 -1.29 20.75 -18.50
N ALA A 232 -2.24 20.28 -19.31
CA ALA A 232 -2.27 20.52 -20.76
C ALA A 232 -2.73 21.94 -21.13
N ASP A 233 -3.42 22.64 -20.24
CA ASP A 233 -3.97 23.98 -20.46
C ASP A 233 -4.09 24.75 -19.12
N PRO A 234 -4.15 26.10 -19.15
CA PRO A 234 -4.18 26.93 -17.94
C PRO A 234 -5.41 26.69 -17.06
N VAL A 235 -6.58 26.45 -17.65
CA VAL A 235 -7.82 26.22 -16.90
C VAL A 235 -7.72 24.90 -16.13
N HIS A 236 -7.18 23.85 -16.74
CA HIS A 236 -6.92 22.59 -16.06
C HIS A 236 -5.88 22.70 -14.97
N GLU A 237 -4.82 23.44 -15.23
CA GLU A 237 -3.78 23.67 -14.22
C GLU A 237 -4.34 24.41 -13.00
N ILE A 238 -5.13 25.47 -13.19
CA ILE A 238 -5.72 26.22 -12.07
C ILE A 238 -6.86 25.48 -11.39
N THR A 239 -7.69 24.71 -12.11
CA THR A 239 -8.71 23.86 -11.47
C THR A 239 -8.04 22.82 -10.57
N PHE A 240 -6.95 22.18 -11.04
CA PHE A 240 -6.20 21.23 -10.22
C PHE A 240 -5.57 21.89 -9.00
N MET A 241 -5.03 23.10 -9.13
CA MET A 241 -4.52 23.87 -7.99
C MET A 241 -5.63 24.30 -7.02
N ALA A 242 -6.81 24.69 -7.52
CA ALA A 242 -7.96 25.03 -6.70
C ALA A 242 -8.50 23.81 -5.93
N HIS A 243 -8.43 22.63 -6.54
CA HIS A 243 -8.70 21.35 -5.88
C HIS A 243 -7.74 21.13 -4.70
N ASP A 244 -6.42 21.26 -4.93
CA ASP A 244 -5.42 21.14 -3.88
C ASP A 244 -5.59 22.19 -2.77
N MET A 245 -5.97 23.43 -3.11
CA MET A 245 -6.33 24.46 -2.13
C MET A 245 -7.55 24.04 -1.28
N GLY A 246 -8.51 23.33 -1.87
CA GLY A 246 -9.67 22.80 -1.15
C GLY A 246 -9.28 21.86 0.00
N HIS A 247 -8.21 21.07 -0.14
CA HIS A 247 -7.71 20.25 0.97
C HIS A 247 -7.10 21.07 2.12
N PHE A 248 -6.76 22.35 1.90
CA PHE A 248 -6.36 23.26 2.97
C PHE A 248 -7.56 23.95 3.64
N LEU A 249 -8.75 23.95 3.02
CA LEU A 249 -10.00 24.33 3.67
C LEU A 249 -10.46 23.24 4.65
N ILE A 250 -10.21 21.98 4.31
CA ILE A 250 -10.45 20.80 5.15
C ILE A 250 -9.13 20.06 5.38
N PRO A 251 -8.22 20.63 6.22
CA PRO A 251 -6.95 19.98 6.55
C PRO A 251 -7.16 18.58 7.11
N ASP A 252 -6.26 17.65 6.78
CA ASP A 252 -6.34 16.29 7.32
C ASP A 252 -6.27 16.29 8.85
N LEU A 253 -7.05 15.39 9.47
CA LEU A 253 -6.99 15.16 10.91
C LEU A 253 -5.61 14.60 11.29
N ILE A 254 -5.07 15.09 12.41
CA ILE A 254 -3.77 14.65 12.91
C ILE A 254 -3.93 13.33 13.67
N TYR A 255 -3.23 12.30 13.20
CA TYR A 255 -3.02 11.05 13.93
C TYR A 255 -1.94 11.25 15.00
N THR A 256 -2.30 11.10 16.28
CA THR A 256 -1.35 11.31 17.39
C THR A 256 -0.85 10.01 18.01
N GLY A 257 -1.25 8.84 17.52
CA GLY A 257 -0.90 7.55 18.12
C GLY A 257 -1.52 7.27 19.50
N ASN A 258 -2.59 7.99 19.88
CA ASN A 258 -3.31 7.77 21.15
C ASN A 258 -4.52 6.82 21.00
N ASN A 259 -4.54 6.02 19.93
CA ASN A 259 -5.56 5.00 19.65
C ASN A 259 -5.60 3.87 20.72
N ASP A 260 -4.52 3.69 21.49
CA ASP A 260 -4.36 2.61 22.49
C ASP A 260 -4.65 3.02 23.96
N SER A 261 -5.50 4.02 24.23
CA SER A 261 -5.79 4.36 25.63
C SER A 261 -6.45 3.15 26.34
N PRO A 262 -5.79 2.48 27.32
CA PRO A 262 -6.28 1.24 27.94
C PRO A 262 -7.58 1.40 28.74
N HIS A 263 -8.05 2.65 28.87
CA HIS A 263 -9.25 3.03 29.58
C HIS A 263 -10.47 3.21 28.68
N LYS A 264 -10.38 2.92 27.37
CA LYS A 264 -11.49 3.10 26.42
C LYS A 264 -11.59 1.87 25.52
N GLY A 265 -12.64 1.07 25.69
CA GLY A 265 -12.81 -0.27 25.11
C GLY A 265 -12.78 -0.35 23.57
N GLU A 266 -12.93 -1.57 23.03
CA GLU A 266 -12.77 -1.94 21.61
C GLU A 266 -13.46 -0.98 20.61
N HIS A 267 -14.63 -0.44 20.94
CA HIS A 267 -15.37 0.50 20.11
C HIS A 267 -14.64 1.83 19.84
N TYR A 268 -13.79 2.28 20.78
CA TYR A 268 -13.03 3.53 20.61
C TYR A 268 -12.02 3.42 19.47
N SER A 269 -11.30 2.30 19.39
CA SER A 269 -10.31 2.03 18.35
C SER A 269 -10.95 1.90 16.96
N SER A 270 -12.13 1.26 16.87
CA SER A 270 -12.86 1.10 15.60
C SER A 270 -13.35 2.45 15.04
N ASN A 271 -14.00 3.28 15.85
CA ASN A 271 -14.49 4.59 15.39
C ASN A 271 -13.35 5.55 15.07
N TYR A 272 -12.21 5.45 15.73
CA TYR A 272 -11.05 6.27 15.46
C TYR A 272 -10.58 6.11 14.01
N ARG A 273 -10.37 4.85 13.62
CA ARG A 273 -9.98 4.50 12.25
C ARG A 273 -11.05 4.93 11.24
N LYS A 274 -12.32 4.61 11.50
CA LYS A 274 -13.45 5.02 10.63
C LYS A 274 -13.49 6.53 10.44
N THR A 275 -13.39 7.30 11.52
CA THR A 275 -13.45 8.77 11.48
C THR A 275 -12.31 9.34 10.64
N TYR A 276 -11.08 8.85 10.81
CA TYR A 276 -9.94 9.30 10.01
C TYR A 276 -10.16 9.05 8.51
N ILE A 277 -10.56 7.82 8.14
CA ILE A 277 -10.77 7.44 6.74
C ILE A 277 -11.91 8.24 6.13
N LEU A 278 -13.07 8.29 6.79
CA LEU A 278 -14.26 9.01 6.30
C LEU A 278 -14.00 10.50 6.17
N TYR A 279 -13.29 11.12 7.12
CA TYR A 279 -12.92 12.53 7.04
C TYR A 279 -12.04 12.81 5.82
N ARG A 280 -11.03 11.97 5.56
CA ARG A 280 -10.13 12.15 4.41
C ARG A 280 -10.85 11.97 3.08
N MET A 281 -11.71 10.96 2.97
CA MET A 281 -12.58 10.75 1.81
C MET A 281 -13.57 11.90 1.61
N MET A 282 -14.07 12.48 2.70
CA MET A 282 -14.93 13.67 2.65
C MET A 282 -14.17 14.91 2.15
N SER A 283 -12.89 15.03 2.47
CA SER A 283 -12.02 16.07 1.90
C SER A 283 -11.99 15.95 0.36
N GLU A 284 -11.75 14.75 -0.20
CA GLU A 284 -11.81 14.50 -1.66
C GLU A 284 -13.20 14.79 -2.27
N ALA A 285 -14.26 14.33 -1.62
CA ALA A 285 -15.62 14.61 -2.06
C ALA A 285 -15.92 16.11 -2.09
N THR A 286 -15.36 16.86 -1.14
CA THR A 286 -15.54 18.31 -1.07
C THR A 286 -14.74 19.04 -2.13
N THR A 287 -13.46 18.68 -2.32
CA THR A 287 -12.58 19.35 -3.29
C THR A 287 -13.09 19.19 -4.71
N LEU A 288 -13.69 18.05 -5.07
CA LEU A 288 -14.34 17.88 -6.37
C LEU A 288 -15.54 18.81 -6.59
N VAL A 289 -16.43 18.96 -5.61
CA VAL A 289 -17.57 19.89 -5.76
C VAL A 289 -17.07 21.33 -5.73
N PHE A 290 -16.12 21.66 -4.86
CA PHE A 290 -15.57 23.00 -4.76
C PHE A 290 -14.83 23.43 -6.04
N ALA A 291 -13.88 22.62 -6.52
CA ALA A 291 -13.02 22.98 -7.63
C ALA A 291 -13.66 22.66 -8.99
N ASP A 292 -14.09 21.42 -9.20
CA ASP A 292 -14.53 20.94 -10.51
C ASP A 292 -15.99 21.28 -10.84
N MET A 293 -16.79 21.69 -9.84
CA MET A 293 -18.13 22.26 -10.08
C MET A 293 -18.16 23.78 -9.87
N LEU A 294 -17.98 24.27 -8.63
CA LEU A 294 -18.23 25.69 -8.33
C LEU A 294 -17.19 26.62 -8.96
N PHE A 295 -15.91 26.32 -8.78
CA PHE A 295 -14.84 27.15 -9.35
C PHE A 295 -14.84 27.10 -10.87
N VAL A 296 -14.97 25.92 -11.48
CA VAL A 296 -15.14 25.76 -12.93
C VAL A 296 -16.34 26.56 -13.45
N GLU A 297 -17.48 26.53 -12.74
CA GLU A 297 -18.65 27.32 -13.12
C GLU A 297 -18.40 28.82 -13.02
N SER A 298 -17.62 29.28 -12.04
CA SER A 298 -17.22 30.69 -11.93
C SER A 298 -16.39 31.13 -13.14
N LEU A 299 -15.51 30.27 -13.66
CA LEU A 299 -14.72 30.55 -14.85
C LEU A 299 -15.62 30.63 -16.10
N ARG A 300 -16.55 29.69 -16.25
CA ARG A 300 -17.50 29.68 -17.36
C ARG A 300 -18.35 30.96 -17.39
N LEU A 301 -18.87 31.38 -16.23
CA LEU A 301 -19.68 32.59 -16.10
C LEU A 301 -18.87 33.87 -16.27
N SER A 302 -17.57 33.83 -16.00
CA SER A 302 -16.64 34.95 -16.26
C SER A 302 -16.19 35.04 -17.72
N GLY A 303 -16.70 34.17 -18.61
CA GLY A 303 -16.43 34.24 -20.06
C GLY A 303 -15.12 33.61 -20.51
N TYR A 304 -14.44 32.81 -19.68
CA TYR A 304 -13.25 32.07 -20.12
C TYR A 304 -13.61 30.98 -21.14
N GLU A 305 -12.76 30.77 -22.14
CA GLU A 305 -12.94 29.70 -23.14
C GLU A 305 -12.30 28.40 -22.67
N TYR A 306 -13.09 27.33 -22.57
CA TYR A 306 -12.62 25.99 -22.20
C TYR A 306 -13.61 24.91 -22.66
N ASP A 307 -13.12 23.70 -22.97
CA ASP A 307 -13.98 22.54 -23.21
C ASP A 307 -14.45 21.94 -21.88
N TRP A 308 -15.55 22.48 -21.37
CA TRP A 308 -16.16 22.08 -20.09
C TRP A 308 -16.52 20.60 -20.01
N LYS A 309 -16.74 19.92 -21.16
CA LYS A 309 -17.06 18.48 -21.20
C LYS A 309 -15.91 17.62 -20.69
N ARG A 310 -14.68 18.13 -20.70
CA ARG A 310 -13.50 17.43 -20.17
C ARG A 310 -13.51 17.30 -18.65
N ARG A 311 -14.26 18.13 -17.93
CA ARG A 311 -14.45 18.05 -16.48
C ARG A 311 -15.71 17.27 -16.20
N GLN A 312 -15.67 15.94 -16.26
CA GLN A 312 -16.87 15.09 -16.34
C GLN A 312 -17.93 15.30 -15.24
N ILE A 313 -17.57 15.91 -14.11
CA ILE A 313 -18.51 16.32 -13.05
C ILE A 313 -19.24 17.65 -13.33
N HIS A 314 -18.66 18.58 -14.09
CA HIS A 314 -19.30 19.86 -14.43
C HIS A 314 -20.53 19.71 -15.33
N PRO A 315 -20.56 18.85 -16.37
CA PRO A 315 -21.78 18.51 -17.10
C PRO A 315 -22.90 17.99 -16.20
N LEU A 316 -22.59 17.29 -15.11
CA LEU A 316 -23.59 16.86 -14.14
C LEU A 316 -24.24 18.06 -13.44
N LEU A 317 -23.44 19.06 -13.03
CA LEU A 317 -23.98 20.32 -12.50
C LEU A 317 -24.91 21.01 -13.50
N GLN A 318 -24.51 21.10 -14.78
CA GLN A 318 -25.32 21.71 -15.83
C GLN A 318 -26.64 20.96 -16.04
N ALA A 319 -26.59 19.63 -16.07
CA ALA A 319 -27.76 18.77 -16.26
C ALA A 319 -28.75 18.85 -15.08
N LEU A 320 -28.28 19.15 -13.87
CA LEU A 320 -29.16 19.44 -12.72
C LEU A 320 -29.96 20.73 -12.91
N GLY A 321 -29.52 21.65 -13.78
CA GLY A 321 -30.19 22.93 -14.02
C GLY A 321 -30.21 23.84 -12.78
N MET A 322 -29.33 23.59 -11.82
CA MET A 322 -29.19 24.39 -10.60
C MET A 322 -28.37 25.64 -10.90
N SER A 323 -28.87 26.83 -10.55
CA SER A 323 -28.02 28.02 -10.49
C SER A 323 -27.37 28.11 -9.13
N VAL A 324 -26.08 27.74 -9.06
CA VAL A 324 -25.30 27.75 -7.81
C VAL A 324 -24.98 29.17 -7.32
N PHE A 325 -24.98 30.16 -8.21
CA PHE A 325 -24.71 31.56 -7.87
C PHE A 325 -25.96 32.47 -7.90
N GLY A 326 -27.15 31.93 -8.18
CA GLY A 326 -28.40 32.69 -8.34
C GLY A 326 -28.73 33.07 -9.79
N LYS A 327 -29.99 33.39 -10.09
CA LYS A 327 -30.42 33.82 -11.45
C LYS A 327 -30.13 35.30 -11.73
N ASP A 328 -30.06 36.09 -10.67
CA ASP A 328 -29.67 37.49 -10.70
C ASP A 328 -28.49 37.62 -9.73
N ILE A 329 -27.26 37.48 -10.24
CA ILE A 329 -26.11 38.06 -9.53
C ILE A 329 -26.33 39.56 -9.65
N ASP A 330 -27.13 40.13 -8.75
CA ASP A 330 -27.21 41.58 -8.60
C ASP A 330 -25.85 42.02 -8.05
N THR A 331 -24.93 42.33 -8.96
CA THR A 331 -23.57 42.80 -8.65
C THR A 331 -23.55 44.05 -7.78
N LYS A 332 -24.72 44.69 -7.57
CA LYS A 332 -24.89 45.87 -6.72
C LYS A 332 -25.35 45.53 -5.30
N ASN A 333 -25.75 44.29 -4.97
CA ASN A 333 -26.21 43.90 -3.64
C ASN A 333 -25.45 42.69 -3.06
N PRO A 334 -24.35 42.93 -2.30
CA PRO A 334 -23.50 41.87 -1.73
C PRO A 334 -24.17 41.03 -0.62
N ASN A 335 -25.37 41.40 -0.15
CA ASN A 335 -26.11 40.60 0.84
C ASN A 335 -26.90 39.42 0.23
N SER A 336 -26.81 39.21 -1.09
CA SER A 336 -27.52 38.14 -1.80
C SER A 336 -26.82 36.76 -1.78
N GLN A 337 -25.83 36.52 -0.91
CA GLN A 337 -24.98 35.30 -0.92
C GLN A 337 -25.63 34.01 -0.37
N ALA A 338 -26.84 34.07 0.18
CA ALA A 338 -27.59 32.89 0.67
C ALA A 338 -27.78 31.71 -0.33
N PRO A 339 -27.86 31.91 -1.67
CA PRO A 339 -28.01 30.84 -2.65
C PRO A 339 -26.77 29.94 -2.81
N LEU A 340 -25.54 30.49 -2.69
CA LEU A 340 -24.31 29.71 -2.91
C LEU A 340 -24.10 28.69 -1.81
N SER A 341 -24.13 29.13 -0.55
CA SER A 341 -23.95 28.25 0.61
C SER A 341 -24.98 27.11 0.59
N THR A 342 -26.25 27.41 0.31
CA THR A 342 -27.31 26.39 0.28
C THR A 342 -27.15 25.41 -0.89
N SER A 343 -26.78 25.91 -2.08
CA SER A 343 -26.58 25.06 -3.25
C SER A 343 -25.34 24.18 -3.09
N PHE A 344 -24.26 24.74 -2.56
CA PHE A 344 -23.04 23.99 -2.26
C PHE A 344 -23.30 22.87 -1.26
N GLN A 345 -24.04 23.15 -0.18
CA GLN A 345 -24.40 22.13 0.82
C GLN A 345 -25.11 20.94 0.16
N LYS A 346 -26.09 21.21 -0.71
CA LYS A 346 -26.85 20.17 -1.41
C LYS A 346 -26.00 19.32 -2.34
N LEU A 347 -25.17 19.96 -3.16
CA LEU A 347 -24.25 19.28 -4.08
C LEU A 347 -23.23 18.45 -3.30
N LEU A 348 -22.72 19.00 -2.20
CA LEU A 348 -21.77 18.33 -1.33
C LEU A 348 -22.39 17.09 -0.67
N HIS A 349 -23.59 17.19 -0.10
CA HIS A 349 -24.29 16.03 0.46
C HIS A 349 -24.49 14.92 -0.58
N ALA A 350 -24.88 15.26 -1.81
CA ALA A 350 -25.04 14.28 -2.88
C ALA A 350 -23.70 13.63 -3.27
N ASN A 351 -22.62 14.42 -3.35
CA ASN A 351 -21.30 13.87 -3.68
C ASN A 351 -20.69 13.05 -2.54
N VAL A 352 -20.90 13.47 -1.28
CA VAL A 352 -20.45 12.71 -0.10
C VAL A 352 -21.19 11.38 -0.02
N GLU A 353 -22.50 11.37 -0.25
CA GLU A 353 -23.27 10.12 -0.29
C GLU A 353 -22.74 9.18 -1.39
N TYR A 354 -22.41 9.69 -2.57
CA TYR A 354 -21.82 8.86 -3.62
C TYR A 354 -20.39 8.41 -3.31
N CYS A 355 -19.51 9.34 -2.93
CA CYS A 355 -18.10 9.09 -2.68
C CYS A 355 -17.89 8.17 -1.47
N LEU A 356 -18.68 8.32 -0.41
CA LEU A 356 -18.50 7.58 0.83
C LEU A 356 -19.42 6.36 0.95
N LEU A 357 -20.54 6.28 0.22
CA LEU A 357 -21.49 5.15 0.30
C LEU A 357 -21.79 4.49 -1.06
N GLY A 358 -21.19 4.97 -2.16
CA GLY A 358 -21.47 4.49 -3.51
C GLY A 358 -22.89 4.78 -4.03
N SER A 359 -23.71 5.52 -3.27
CA SER A 359 -25.12 5.75 -3.60
C SER A 359 -25.31 7.03 -4.43
N ASP A 360 -25.99 6.92 -5.57
CA ASP A 360 -26.33 8.06 -6.43
C ASP A 360 -27.71 8.70 -6.11
N SER A 361 -28.34 8.30 -5.00
CA SER A 361 -29.66 8.80 -4.58
C SER A 361 -29.70 10.32 -4.42
N GLY A 362 -28.70 10.92 -3.79
CA GLY A 362 -28.60 12.37 -3.64
C GLY A 362 -28.66 13.11 -4.96
N TRP A 363 -27.90 12.65 -5.96
CA TRP A 363 -27.90 13.24 -7.32
C TRP A 363 -29.27 13.13 -7.99
N ARG A 364 -29.89 11.94 -7.91
CA ARG A 364 -31.22 11.69 -8.49
C ARG A 364 -32.30 12.54 -7.83
N ASN A 365 -32.22 12.74 -6.51
CA ASN A 365 -33.17 13.58 -5.77
C ASN A 365 -33.05 15.05 -6.17
N LEU A 366 -31.82 15.56 -6.33
CA LEU A 366 -31.61 16.93 -6.81
C LEU A 366 -32.16 17.13 -8.23
N SER A 367 -31.96 16.16 -9.11
CA SER A 367 -32.49 16.18 -10.48
C SER A 367 -34.03 16.24 -10.51
N LYS A 368 -34.72 15.36 -9.77
CA LYS A 368 -36.19 15.35 -9.66
C LYS A 368 -36.76 16.70 -9.20
N SER A 369 -36.10 17.33 -8.22
CA SER A 369 -36.53 18.62 -7.67
C SER A 369 -36.39 19.79 -8.66
N SER A 370 -35.54 19.63 -9.68
CA SER A 370 -35.23 20.66 -10.68
C SER A 370 -36.01 20.46 -11.99
N ILE A 371 -36.17 19.21 -12.44
CA ILE A 371 -36.92 18.85 -13.67
C ILE A 371 -38.41 19.17 -13.53
N THR A 372 -38.99 18.97 -12.33
CA THR A 372 -40.40 19.31 -12.04
C THR A 372 -40.74 20.80 -12.20
N LYS A 373 -39.74 21.69 -12.26
CA LYS A 373 -39.93 23.15 -12.44
C LYS A 373 -39.82 23.64 -13.88
N LYS A 374 -39.34 22.83 -14.84
CA LYS A 374 -39.29 23.18 -16.26
C LYS A 374 -40.48 22.53 -16.99
N GLY A 375 -41.49 23.33 -17.36
CA GLY A 375 -42.73 22.87 -17.98
C GLY A 375 -42.56 22.29 -19.39
N GLY A 376 -43.51 21.43 -19.79
CA GLY A 376 -43.59 20.75 -21.10
C GLY A 376 -43.13 19.27 -21.06
N ILE A 377 -43.98 18.33 -21.49
CA ILE A 377 -43.69 16.87 -21.46
C ILE A 377 -42.45 16.50 -22.29
N ASN A 378 -42.26 17.14 -23.45
CA ASN A 378 -41.13 16.84 -24.35
C ASN A 378 -39.79 17.34 -23.80
N SER A 379 -39.75 18.49 -23.11
CA SER A 379 -38.54 19.03 -22.48
C SER A 379 -38.11 18.27 -21.23
N GLN A 380 -39.03 17.55 -20.58
CA GLN A 380 -38.70 16.71 -19.41
C GLN A 380 -37.96 15.43 -19.81
N THR A 381 -38.30 14.83 -20.95
CA THR A 381 -37.66 13.60 -21.43
C THR A 381 -36.20 13.85 -21.81
N GLN A 382 -35.93 14.90 -22.59
CA GLN A 382 -34.56 15.26 -22.98
C GLN A 382 -33.68 15.63 -21.77
N ALA A 383 -34.21 16.43 -20.83
CA ALA A 383 -33.46 16.79 -19.63
C ALA A 383 -33.12 15.57 -18.75
N SER A 384 -33.99 14.56 -18.72
CA SER A 384 -33.74 13.31 -18.01
C SER A 384 -32.61 12.50 -18.68
N GLU A 385 -32.60 12.40 -20.01
CA GLU A 385 -31.55 11.69 -20.74
C GLU A 385 -30.17 12.36 -20.59
N GLU A 386 -30.13 13.69 -20.68
CA GLU A 386 -28.92 14.48 -20.44
C GLU A 386 -28.36 14.26 -19.03
N PHE A 387 -29.23 14.22 -18.02
CA PHE A 387 -28.85 13.93 -16.64
C PHE A 387 -28.30 12.51 -16.47
N GLU A 388 -28.97 11.48 -16.98
CA GLU A 388 -28.48 10.09 -16.85
C GLU A 388 -27.14 9.88 -17.54
N MET A 389 -26.93 10.49 -18.72
CA MET A 389 -25.64 10.44 -19.41
C MET A 389 -24.54 11.17 -18.63
N ALA A 390 -24.83 12.37 -18.10
CA ALA A 390 -23.88 13.11 -17.27
C ALA A 390 -23.53 12.36 -15.98
N LEU A 391 -24.52 11.77 -15.32
CA LEU A 391 -24.33 10.96 -14.12
C LEU A 391 -23.51 9.71 -14.44
N LYS A 392 -23.77 9.02 -15.55
CA LYS A 392 -22.98 7.87 -15.99
C LYS A 392 -21.52 8.26 -16.22
N ASN A 393 -21.26 9.34 -16.96
CA ASN A 393 -19.89 9.81 -17.22
C ASN A 393 -19.16 10.16 -15.90
N PHE A 394 -19.84 10.87 -14.99
CA PHE A 394 -19.32 11.13 -13.66
C PHE A 394 -18.93 9.83 -12.93
N LYS A 395 -19.82 8.83 -12.88
CA LYS A 395 -19.54 7.55 -12.21
C LYS A 395 -18.37 6.82 -12.88
N ASP A 396 -18.37 6.74 -14.21
CA ASP A 396 -17.33 6.06 -14.99
C ASP A 396 -15.96 6.71 -14.77
N LYS A 397 -15.91 8.03 -14.62
CA LYS A 397 -14.66 8.76 -14.38
C LYS A 397 -14.21 8.67 -12.93
N TYR A 398 -15.08 8.95 -11.96
CA TYR A 398 -14.65 9.22 -10.58
C TYR A 398 -14.76 8.02 -9.64
N MET A 399 -15.57 7.00 -9.95
CA MET A 399 -15.63 5.77 -9.14
C MET A 399 -14.25 5.13 -8.95
N PRO A 400 -13.43 4.94 -10.03
CA PRO A 400 -12.06 4.42 -9.87
C PRO A 400 -11.18 5.25 -8.92
N PHE A 401 -11.28 6.59 -8.96
CA PHE A 401 -10.52 7.47 -8.08
C PHE A 401 -10.92 7.26 -6.63
N PHE A 402 -12.23 7.22 -6.34
CA PHE A 402 -12.72 7.01 -4.98
C PHE A 402 -12.31 5.65 -4.41
N VAL A 403 -12.30 4.59 -5.23
CA VAL A 403 -11.81 3.26 -4.82
C VAL A 403 -10.35 3.31 -4.41
N GLU A 404 -9.49 3.91 -5.24
CA GLU A 404 -8.07 4.01 -4.94
C GLU A 404 -7.76 4.97 -3.80
N ASP A 405 -8.52 6.06 -3.65
CA ASP A 405 -8.39 6.99 -2.53
C ASP A 405 -8.75 6.32 -1.20
N TYR A 406 -9.77 5.46 -1.19
CA TYR A 406 -10.10 4.62 -0.03
C TYR A 406 -8.95 3.69 0.33
N ARG A 407 -8.39 2.98 -0.65
CA ARG A 407 -7.26 2.06 -0.47
C ARG A 407 -6.02 2.80 0.02
N TRP A 408 -5.71 3.94 -0.59
CA TRP A 408 -4.58 4.79 -0.23
C TRP A 408 -4.72 5.33 1.20
N THR A 409 -5.89 5.87 1.54
CA THR A 409 -6.18 6.42 2.88
C THR A 409 -6.10 5.33 3.95
N SER A 410 -6.68 4.15 3.68
CA SER A 410 -6.61 2.99 4.57
C SER A 410 -5.16 2.56 4.80
N ALA A 411 -4.38 2.41 3.73
CA ALA A 411 -2.99 1.98 3.82
C ALA A 411 -2.12 3.00 4.56
N ASN A 412 -2.34 4.30 4.36
CA ASN A 412 -1.65 5.35 5.12
C ASN A 412 -1.99 5.27 6.61
N TYR A 413 -3.27 5.12 6.97
CA TYR A 413 -3.66 4.93 8.36
C TYR A 413 -2.97 3.70 8.96
N ASP A 414 -3.02 2.57 8.26
CA ASP A 414 -2.43 1.32 8.73
C ASP A 414 -0.89 1.44 8.89
N ASN A 415 -0.21 2.22 8.03
CA ASN A 415 1.21 2.54 8.18
C ASN A 415 1.49 3.37 9.45
N MET A 416 0.67 4.37 9.74
CA MET A 416 0.81 5.16 10.98
C MET A 416 0.54 4.30 12.22
N ALA A 417 -0.50 3.46 12.16
CA ALA A 417 -0.94 2.58 13.24
C ALA A 417 0.05 1.44 13.57
N GLN A 418 1.01 1.14 12.68
CA GLN A 418 2.09 0.19 12.98
C GLN A 418 3.13 0.76 13.97
N THR A 419 3.21 2.08 14.14
CA THR A 419 4.23 2.74 14.98
C THR A 419 3.66 3.89 15.84
N PRO A 420 2.55 3.67 16.60
CA PRO A 420 1.80 4.73 17.27
C PRO A 420 2.66 5.53 18.26
N GLU A 421 3.61 4.88 18.94
CA GLU A 421 4.49 5.53 19.92
C GLU A 421 5.35 6.65 19.33
N ILE A 422 5.76 6.55 18.06
CA ILE A 422 6.54 7.62 17.39
C ILE A 422 5.64 8.85 17.18
N TYR A 423 4.38 8.64 16.77
CA TYR A 423 3.41 9.73 16.59
C TYR A 423 3.04 10.39 17.91
N LYS A 424 2.91 9.61 18.99
CA LYS A 424 2.66 10.12 20.33
C LYS A 424 3.80 11.02 20.80
N LYS A 425 5.04 10.55 20.65
CA LYS A 425 6.25 11.34 20.92
C LYS A 425 6.30 12.60 20.07
N TRP A 426 6.04 12.50 18.77
CA TRP A 426 6.01 13.65 17.86
C TRP A 426 4.96 14.67 18.30
N TRP A 427 3.72 14.24 18.55
CA TRP A 427 2.63 15.12 18.95
C TRP A 427 2.94 15.86 20.24
N THR A 428 3.45 15.18 21.27
CA THR A 428 3.87 15.83 22.53
C THR A 428 4.87 16.98 22.31
N LYS A 429 5.72 16.89 21.27
CA LYS A 429 6.73 17.91 20.96
C LYS A 429 6.12 19.13 20.25
N VAL A 430 5.11 18.92 19.41
CA VAL A 430 4.55 19.97 18.53
C VAL A 430 3.21 20.53 19.01
N GLU A 431 2.47 19.81 19.86
CA GLU A 431 1.19 20.24 20.41
C GLU A 431 1.24 21.65 21.02
N PRO A 432 2.26 22.05 21.80
CA PRO A 432 2.36 23.42 22.30
C PRO A 432 2.48 24.47 21.20
N ILE A 433 3.18 24.15 20.09
CA ILE A 433 3.31 25.03 18.94
C ILE A 433 1.96 25.16 18.23
N VAL A 434 1.27 24.03 18.03
CA VAL A 434 -0.04 24.00 17.36
C VAL A 434 -1.09 24.77 18.16
N LEU A 435 -1.16 24.55 19.48
CA LEU A 435 -2.02 25.29 20.39
C LEU A 435 -1.72 26.79 20.35
N ALA A 436 -0.45 27.18 20.37
CA ALA A 436 -0.04 28.59 20.37
C ALA A 436 -0.16 29.27 18.99
N ALA A 437 -0.14 28.51 17.91
CA ALA A 437 -0.50 28.98 16.56
C ALA A 437 -2.03 29.09 16.37
N GLY A 438 -2.80 28.69 17.38
CA GLY A 438 -4.25 28.63 17.38
C GLY A 438 -4.76 27.26 16.95
N LEU A 439 -5.35 26.53 17.90
CA LEU A 439 -6.30 25.45 17.62
C LEU A 439 -7.71 26.04 17.58
N ASN A 440 -8.52 25.61 16.62
CA ASN A 440 -9.88 26.10 16.43
C ASN A 440 -10.91 25.44 17.36
N VAL A 441 -10.49 25.04 18.56
CA VAL A 441 -11.34 24.29 19.49
C VAL A 441 -11.19 24.89 20.87
N GLU A 442 -12.16 25.71 21.28
CA GLU A 442 -12.45 25.83 22.70
C GLU A 442 -12.78 24.42 23.19
N ALA A 443 -11.86 23.81 23.94
CA ALA A 443 -12.13 22.53 24.57
C ALA A 443 -13.38 22.70 25.46
N PRO A 444 -14.37 21.79 25.39
CA PRO A 444 -15.58 21.89 26.21
C PRO A 444 -15.23 21.51 27.65
N SER A 445 -14.63 22.42 28.42
CA SER A 445 -14.42 22.23 29.86
C SER A 445 -15.67 22.53 30.69
N SER A 446 -16.72 23.05 30.08
CA SER A 446 -18.04 23.21 30.68
C SER A 446 -19.07 22.91 29.60
N GLY A 447 -20.01 22.00 29.84
CA GLY A 447 -21.03 21.53 28.87
C GLY A 447 -22.03 22.58 28.35
N THR A 448 -21.62 23.84 28.29
CA THR A 448 -22.33 24.95 27.67
C THR A 448 -21.62 25.26 26.36
N ILE A 449 -22.30 24.99 25.24
CA ILE A 449 -21.87 25.42 23.90
C ILE A 449 -21.94 26.96 23.92
N HIS A 450 -20.83 27.62 24.22
CA HIS A 450 -20.72 29.06 23.96
C HIS A 450 -20.69 29.27 22.45
N ASP A 451 -21.44 30.29 22.02
CA ASP A 451 -21.65 30.68 20.64
C ASP A 451 -20.32 30.74 19.85
N SER A 452 -20.12 29.77 18.96
CA SER A 452 -18.88 29.46 18.25
C SER A 452 -18.56 30.43 17.10
N SER A 453 -18.86 31.72 17.28
CA SER A 453 -18.69 32.76 16.27
C SER A 453 -17.31 33.42 16.30
N SER A 454 -16.37 32.96 17.15
CA SER A 454 -14.99 33.43 17.12
C SER A 454 -14.32 32.94 15.83
N SER A 455 -14.00 33.89 14.95
CA SER A 455 -13.64 33.63 13.56
C SER A 455 -12.41 32.71 13.42
N LEU A 456 -12.52 31.69 12.57
CA LEU A 456 -11.43 30.85 12.02
C LEU A 456 -10.26 31.63 11.39
N ALA A 457 -10.37 32.94 11.25
CA ALA A 457 -9.41 33.77 10.55
C ALA A 457 -8.09 33.87 11.33
N GLY A 458 -7.07 33.17 10.84
CA GLY A 458 -5.67 33.37 11.24
C GLY A 458 -5.03 32.27 12.10
N CYS A 459 -5.70 31.14 12.31
CA CYS A 459 -5.13 29.95 12.94
C CYS A 459 -4.57 28.97 11.89
N ILE A 460 -3.72 28.03 12.31
CA ILE A 460 -3.22 26.96 11.41
C ILE A 460 -4.21 25.80 11.27
N GLY A 461 -5.41 25.87 11.83
CA GLY A 461 -6.54 24.99 11.50
C GLY A 461 -6.34 23.48 11.66
N LEU A 462 -5.26 23.01 12.28
CA LEU A 462 -5.01 21.59 12.54
C LEU A 462 -5.93 21.09 13.66
N GLU A 463 -6.35 19.84 13.60
CA GLU A 463 -7.22 19.22 14.60
C GLU A 463 -6.85 17.74 14.68
N THR A 464 -6.79 17.17 15.89
CA THR A 464 -6.51 15.73 16.04
C THR A 464 -7.78 14.91 15.84
N VAL A 465 -7.63 13.62 15.54
CA VAL A 465 -8.78 12.70 15.42
C VAL A 465 -9.59 12.66 16.72
N GLU A 466 -8.92 12.64 17.88
CA GLU A 466 -9.57 12.63 19.19
C GLU A 466 -10.39 13.90 19.45
N GLN A 467 -9.83 15.07 19.14
CA GLN A 467 -10.50 16.36 19.28
C GLN A 467 -11.76 16.40 18.42
N PHE A 468 -11.64 15.95 17.17
CA PHE A 468 -12.75 15.90 16.24
C PHE A 468 -13.85 14.94 16.71
N MET A 469 -13.49 13.71 17.08
CA MET A 469 -14.43 12.69 17.60
C MET A 469 -15.14 13.12 18.87
N ALA A 470 -14.42 13.77 19.80
CA ALA A 470 -15.01 14.30 21.02
C ALA A 470 -16.07 15.34 20.68
N ALA A 471 -15.80 16.21 19.71
CA ALA A 471 -16.70 17.29 19.36
C ALA A 471 -17.93 16.86 18.53
N ILE A 472 -17.90 15.68 17.91
CA ILE A 472 -19.10 15.03 17.32
C ILE A 472 -19.75 14.00 18.25
N ASN A 473 -19.27 13.88 19.49
CA ASN A 473 -19.78 12.98 20.52
C ASN A 473 -19.84 11.51 20.08
N VAL A 474 -18.75 10.97 19.50
CA VAL A 474 -18.66 9.55 19.08
C VAL A 474 -17.57 8.74 19.80
N GLY A 475 -16.89 9.35 20.77
CA GLY A 475 -15.84 8.68 21.56
C GLY A 475 -16.42 7.59 22.46
N GLY A 476 -16.30 6.32 22.06
CA GLY A 476 -16.69 5.15 22.86
C GLY A 476 -18.11 4.62 22.64
N LEU A 477 -18.83 5.11 21.63
CA LEU A 477 -20.14 4.59 21.22
C LEU A 477 -20.01 3.71 19.99
N GLU A 478 -20.73 2.61 19.87
CA GLU A 478 -20.90 1.96 18.57
C GLU A 478 -21.83 2.82 17.71
N ILE A 479 -21.35 3.29 16.57
CA ILE A 479 -22.10 4.16 15.65
C ILE A 479 -22.13 3.54 14.26
N ASP A 480 -23.29 3.62 13.61
CA ASP A 480 -23.45 3.23 12.22
C ASP A 480 -22.62 4.13 11.29
N SER A 481 -22.12 3.56 10.19
CA SER A 481 -21.27 4.25 9.23
C SER A 481 -21.99 5.48 8.64
N ARG A 482 -23.29 5.40 8.36
CA ARG A 482 -24.07 6.51 7.78
C ARG A 482 -24.28 7.63 8.80
N GLU A 483 -24.64 7.27 10.03
CA GLU A 483 -24.78 8.26 11.10
C GLU A 483 -23.44 8.99 11.38
N LEU A 484 -22.32 8.26 11.35
CA LEU A 484 -20.99 8.84 11.49
C LEU A 484 -20.67 9.82 10.35
N ILE A 485 -20.98 9.45 9.10
CA ILE A 485 -20.80 10.34 7.93
C ILE A 485 -21.59 11.63 8.10
N ASP A 486 -22.86 11.55 8.50
CA ASP A 486 -23.72 12.73 8.67
C ASP A 486 -23.17 13.67 9.76
N ARG A 487 -22.69 13.11 10.89
CA ARG A 487 -22.06 13.89 11.96
C ARG A 487 -20.74 14.54 11.53
N ILE A 488 -19.90 13.83 10.78
CA ILE A 488 -18.65 14.39 10.22
C ILE A 488 -18.99 15.54 9.27
N LEU A 489 -19.93 15.33 8.34
CA LEU A 489 -20.32 16.31 7.34
C LEU A 489 -20.93 17.57 7.96
N ASP A 490 -21.84 17.42 8.93
CA ASP A 490 -22.44 18.55 9.65
C ASP A 490 -21.37 19.40 10.35
N ARG A 491 -20.40 18.75 11.02
CA ARG A 491 -19.28 19.46 11.66
C ARG A 491 -18.38 20.15 10.65
N VAL A 492 -17.96 19.47 9.58
CA VAL A 492 -17.11 20.04 8.53
C VAL A 492 -17.80 21.23 7.87
N TRP A 493 -19.11 21.11 7.59
CA TRP A 493 -19.91 22.18 7.05
C TRP A 493 -19.89 23.42 7.95
N LYS A 494 -20.31 23.27 9.22
CA LYS A 494 -20.42 24.38 10.17
C LYS A 494 -19.08 25.03 10.50
N THR A 495 -18.03 24.22 10.64
CA THR A 495 -16.75 24.70 11.19
C THR A 495 -15.72 25.05 10.13
N ARG A 496 -15.83 24.55 8.88
CA ARG A 496 -14.80 24.74 7.85
C ARG A 496 -15.34 25.40 6.59
N LEU A 497 -16.51 24.96 6.10
CA LEU A 497 -17.02 25.38 4.80
C LEU A 497 -17.95 26.60 4.86
N GLN A 498 -19.00 26.54 5.67
CA GLN A 498 -19.96 27.64 5.80
C GLN A 498 -19.28 28.99 6.15
N PRO A 499 -18.31 29.04 7.10
CA PRO A 499 -17.71 30.32 7.50
C PRO A 499 -16.94 31.04 6.39
N VAL A 500 -16.45 30.33 5.37
CA VAL A 500 -15.68 30.95 4.29
C VAL A 500 -16.55 31.59 3.20
N PHE A 501 -17.86 31.32 3.21
CA PHE A 501 -18.83 31.93 2.31
C PHE A 501 -19.64 33.05 2.96
N VAL A 502 -19.46 33.31 4.26
CA VAL A 502 -20.10 34.44 4.94
C VAL A 502 -19.24 35.69 4.67
N PRO A 503 -19.80 36.78 4.13
CA PRO A 503 -19.04 38.00 3.93
C PRO A 503 -18.53 38.50 5.29
N HIS A 504 -17.21 38.48 5.48
CA HIS A 504 -16.62 38.91 6.73
C HIS A 504 -16.94 40.38 7.02
N ALA A 505 -17.17 40.69 8.29
CA ALA A 505 -17.29 42.08 8.76
C ALA A 505 -16.11 42.94 8.24
N PRO A 506 -16.31 44.25 7.99
CA PRO A 506 -15.33 45.17 7.37
C PRO A 506 -13.97 45.31 8.07
N HIS A 507 -13.70 44.53 9.13
CA HIS A 507 -12.45 44.50 9.89
C HIS A 507 -11.55 43.32 9.58
N GLN A 508 -11.99 42.32 8.80
CA GLN A 508 -11.05 41.37 8.21
C GLN A 508 -10.47 41.98 6.94
N PRO A 509 -9.15 41.90 6.71
CA PRO A 509 -8.55 42.33 5.46
C PRO A 509 -9.02 41.39 4.34
N THR A 510 -10.19 41.68 3.80
CA THR A 510 -10.79 41.04 2.62
C THR A 510 -10.01 41.34 1.35
N ASP A 511 -9.05 42.27 1.44
CA ASP A 511 -8.25 42.73 0.34
C ASP A 511 -6.78 42.31 0.52
N ILE A 512 -6.39 41.22 -0.15
CA ILE A 512 -4.99 40.76 -0.25
C ILE A 512 -4.22 41.57 -1.32
N THR A 513 -4.80 42.64 -1.89
CA THR A 513 -4.10 43.42 -2.92
C THR A 513 -2.77 44.00 -2.39
N ALA A 514 -1.80 44.08 -3.31
CA ALA A 514 -0.40 44.40 -3.04
C ALA A 514 -0.18 45.70 -2.23
N ALA A 515 -1.11 46.66 -2.27
CA ALA A 515 -0.98 47.97 -1.65
C ALA A 515 -1.12 47.98 -0.11
N LYS A 516 -1.72 46.95 0.52
CA LYS A 516 -1.81 46.79 1.99
C LYS A 516 -1.09 45.55 2.54
N ALA A 517 -0.30 44.89 1.69
CA ALA A 517 0.19 43.52 1.90
C ALA A 517 1.22 43.36 3.04
N HIS A 518 1.95 44.41 3.42
CA HIS A 518 3.11 44.24 4.30
C HIS A 518 2.75 43.82 5.75
N ASP A 519 1.56 44.17 6.24
CA ASP A 519 1.09 43.78 7.58
C ASP A 519 0.24 42.49 7.57
N THR A 520 -0.47 42.18 6.48
CA THR A 520 -1.27 40.95 6.33
C THR A 520 -0.46 39.72 5.91
N GLN A 521 0.67 39.90 5.21
CA GLN A 521 1.58 38.81 4.84
C GLN A 521 2.30 38.20 6.05
N GLN A 522 2.35 38.89 7.18
CA GLN A 522 3.08 38.44 8.36
C GLN A 522 2.40 37.27 9.09
N PRO A 523 1.08 37.32 9.36
CA PRO A 523 0.32 36.14 9.80
C PRO A 523 0.42 34.97 8.83
N GLN A 524 0.32 35.21 7.52
CA GLN A 524 0.40 34.16 6.49
C GLN A 524 1.77 33.47 6.49
N LEU A 525 2.85 34.25 6.46
CA LEU A 525 4.22 33.76 6.55
C LEU A 525 4.43 32.93 7.82
N ARG A 526 4.00 33.46 8.97
CA ARG A 526 4.08 32.78 10.25
C ARG A 526 3.34 31.44 10.20
N ASN A 527 2.07 31.45 9.82
CA ASN A 527 1.23 30.25 9.81
C ASN A 527 1.78 29.19 8.85
N ALA A 528 2.23 29.60 7.66
CA ALA A 528 2.84 28.71 6.69
C ALA A 528 4.13 28.07 7.21
N PHE A 529 5.00 28.88 7.82
CA PHE A 529 6.24 28.37 8.40
C PHE A 529 5.99 27.46 9.61
N MET A 530 4.98 27.76 10.44
CA MET A 530 4.61 26.91 11.58
C MET A 530 4.10 25.55 11.10
N ARG A 531 3.15 25.50 10.15
CA ARG A 531 2.67 24.23 9.57
C ARG A 531 3.80 23.40 8.98
N TYR A 532 4.67 24.04 8.22
CA TYR A 532 5.87 23.42 7.68
C TYR A 532 6.71 22.77 8.79
N MET A 533 7.08 23.53 9.82
CA MET A 533 7.94 23.03 10.90
C MET A 533 7.26 21.96 11.75
N VAL A 534 5.95 22.02 11.98
CA VAL A 534 5.22 20.98 12.73
C VAL A 534 5.41 19.60 12.09
N GLY A 535 5.32 19.50 10.77
CA GLY A 535 5.62 18.25 10.05
C GLY A 535 7.11 17.88 10.11
N GLN A 536 8.01 18.84 9.95
CA GLN A 536 9.47 18.57 10.02
C GLN A 536 9.92 18.00 11.37
N PHE A 537 9.22 18.35 12.45
CA PHE A 537 9.53 17.88 13.80
C PHE A 537 9.38 16.37 13.99
N PHE A 538 8.73 15.67 13.06
CA PHE A 538 8.63 14.21 13.08
C PHE A 538 10.01 13.53 13.12
N VAL A 539 11.02 14.14 12.49
CA VAL A 539 12.40 13.62 12.53
C VAL A 539 12.98 13.56 13.95
N PHE A 540 12.60 14.49 14.84
CA PHE A 540 13.09 14.49 16.23
C PHE A 540 12.44 13.38 17.06
N ALA A 541 11.21 12.97 16.73
CA ALA A 541 10.58 11.81 17.35
C ALA A 541 11.19 10.50 16.86
N LYS A 542 11.51 10.41 15.57
CA LYS A 542 12.14 9.22 14.96
C LYS A 542 13.54 8.92 15.51
N PHE A 543 14.28 9.97 15.88
CA PHE A 543 15.66 9.86 16.37
C PHE A 543 15.82 10.38 17.81
N ASP A 544 14.78 10.22 18.63
CA ASP A 544 14.76 10.71 20.02
C ASP A 544 15.76 10.00 20.95
N PHE A 545 16.27 8.83 20.55
CA PHE A 545 17.29 8.08 21.26
C PHE A 545 18.67 8.74 21.25
N LEU A 546 18.92 9.75 20.42
CA LEU A 546 20.17 10.52 20.43
C LEU A 546 20.03 11.71 21.38
N SER A 547 20.97 11.86 22.32
CA SER A 547 20.96 12.97 23.28
C SER A 547 21.00 14.35 22.61
N ILE A 548 21.70 14.47 21.48
CA ILE A 548 21.82 15.71 20.72
C ILE A 548 20.51 16.14 20.06
N THR A 549 19.61 15.20 19.75
CA THR A 549 18.27 15.47 19.17
C THR A 549 17.52 16.49 20.02
N LYS A 550 17.53 16.29 21.34
CA LYS A 550 16.84 17.18 22.29
C LYS A 550 17.38 18.62 22.23
N VAL A 551 18.68 18.80 22.00
CA VAL A 551 19.29 20.14 21.91
C VAL A 551 18.79 20.91 20.69
N TYR A 552 18.75 20.26 19.52
CA TYR A 552 18.25 20.89 18.29
C TYR A 552 16.73 21.11 18.34
N GLU A 553 16.00 20.13 18.86
CA GLU A 553 14.56 20.20 19.08
C GLU A 553 14.21 21.37 20.01
N ASP A 554 14.83 21.46 21.19
CA ASP A 554 14.54 22.51 22.17
C ASP A 554 14.85 23.91 21.59
N LYS A 555 15.96 24.06 20.86
CA LYS A 555 16.31 25.32 20.18
C LYS A 555 15.25 25.72 19.14
N LEU A 556 14.84 24.80 18.28
CA LEU A 556 13.82 25.08 17.27
C LEU A 556 12.45 25.31 17.90
N ARG A 557 12.06 24.51 18.89
CA ARG A 557 10.77 24.65 19.59
C ARG A 557 10.67 26.00 20.29
N ASN A 558 11.70 26.38 21.03
CA ASN A 558 11.76 27.68 21.70
C ASN A 558 11.77 28.82 20.69
N PHE A 559 12.53 28.69 19.60
CA PHE A 559 12.50 29.66 18.50
C PHE A 559 11.09 29.84 17.95
N LEU A 560 10.35 28.77 17.67
CA LEU A 560 8.98 28.87 17.15
C LEU A 560 8.03 29.53 18.17
N LEU A 561 8.09 29.10 19.44
CA LEU A 561 7.27 29.65 20.52
C LEU A 561 7.55 31.14 20.82
N GLU A 562 8.75 31.65 20.57
CA GLU A 562 9.10 33.07 20.70
C GLU A 562 8.51 33.97 19.60
N HIS A 563 8.10 33.38 18.48
CA HIS A 563 7.58 34.10 17.30
C HIS A 563 6.07 33.89 17.11
N LEU A 564 5.38 33.27 18.08
CA LEU A 564 3.93 33.14 18.14
C LEU A 564 3.30 34.32 18.90
N PRO A 565 2.08 34.77 18.54
CA PRO A 565 1.43 35.94 19.12
C PRO A 565 1.22 35.85 20.64
N ASP A 566 1.40 36.98 21.34
CA ASP A 566 1.38 37.07 22.81
C ASP A 566 0.02 36.73 23.45
N THR A 567 -1.05 36.74 22.66
CA THR A 567 -2.43 36.44 23.11
C THR A 567 -2.56 35.05 23.76
N VAL A 568 -1.62 34.12 23.50
CA VAL A 568 -1.66 32.77 24.07
C VAL A 568 -0.83 32.62 25.37
N ARG A 569 0.16 33.50 25.62
CA ARG A 569 1.08 33.36 26.78
C ARG A 569 0.46 33.78 28.13
N ASN A 570 -0.65 34.50 28.14
CA ASN A 570 -1.12 35.25 29.32
C ASN A 570 -2.16 34.56 30.22
N LYS A 571 -2.58 33.31 29.97
CA LYS A 571 -3.56 32.65 30.86
C LYS A 571 -2.98 32.05 32.15
N GLY A 572 -1.65 32.05 32.35
CA GLY A 572 -1.03 31.35 33.50
C GLY A 572 0.10 32.05 34.25
N SER A 573 0.59 33.23 33.82
CA SER A 573 1.70 33.91 34.51
C SER A 573 1.24 35.19 35.20
N ALA A 574 1.18 35.16 36.53
CA ALA A 574 0.68 36.23 37.40
C ALA A 574 1.61 37.47 37.49
N LYS A 575 2.53 37.71 36.54
CA LYS A 575 3.46 38.86 36.54
C LYS A 575 3.64 39.50 35.15
N GLY A 576 2.55 39.97 34.56
CA GLY A 576 2.36 41.37 34.19
C GLY A 576 3.39 42.16 33.33
N MET A 577 4.21 41.55 32.48
CA MET A 577 4.89 42.31 31.41
C MET A 577 4.57 41.73 30.03
N PRO A 578 3.93 42.49 29.12
CA PRO A 578 3.78 42.08 27.73
C PRO A 578 5.16 42.01 27.09
N GLN A 579 5.70 40.80 26.91
CA GLN A 579 6.84 40.62 26.02
C GLN A 579 6.37 40.98 24.62
N ARG A 580 7.09 41.86 23.94
CA ARG A 580 6.74 42.28 22.58
C ARG A 580 7.00 41.10 21.63
N THR A 581 5.97 40.56 21.00
CA THR A 581 6.12 39.45 20.03
C THR A 581 7.21 39.77 19.00
N LYS A 582 8.19 38.87 18.83
CA LYS A 582 9.22 39.05 17.82
C LYS A 582 8.62 38.75 16.44
N LYS A 583 8.58 39.74 15.54
CA LYS A 583 8.16 39.56 14.13
C LYS A 583 9.00 38.48 13.45
N LEU A 584 8.35 37.54 12.74
CA LEU A 584 9.03 36.49 11.97
C LEU A 584 9.45 37.05 10.61
N SER A 585 10.76 37.10 10.34
CA SER A 585 11.32 37.59 9.07
C SER A 585 11.89 36.44 8.24
N LEU A 586 12.11 36.67 6.95
CA LEU A 586 12.74 35.67 6.07
C LEU A 586 14.13 35.24 6.56
N LYS A 587 14.92 36.17 7.11
CA LYS A 587 16.23 35.85 7.72
C LYS A 587 16.09 34.85 8.88
N LYS A 588 15.03 35.00 9.68
CA LYS A 588 14.72 34.11 10.81
C LYS A 588 14.20 32.75 10.34
N VAL A 589 13.35 32.73 9.31
CA VAL A 589 12.91 31.49 8.64
C VAL A 589 14.13 30.72 8.11
N LYS A 590 15.03 31.40 7.39
CA LYS A 590 16.28 30.80 6.89
C LYS A 590 17.13 30.25 8.04
N HIS A 591 17.31 31.01 9.12
CA HIS A 591 18.08 30.56 10.28
C HIS A 591 17.52 29.27 10.90
N ALA A 592 16.19 29.17 11.06
CA ALA A 592 15.56 27.95 11.58
C ALA A 592 15.70 26.76 10.60
N ARG A 593 15.56 26.99 9.28
CA ARG A 593 15.83 25.96 8.27
C ARG A 593 17.29 25.50 8.28
N ASP A 594 18.24 26.41 8.42
CA ASP A 594 19.67 26.10 8.49
C ASP A 594 19.98 25.27 9.76
N LEU A 595 19.36 25.61 10.90
CA LEU A 595 19.50 24.85 12.13
C LEU A 595 18.93 23.42 11.98
N TYR A 596 17.77 23.28 11.33
CA TYR A 596 17.18 21.99 11.01
C TYR A 596 18.06 21.17 10.04
N ARG A 597 18.54 21.78 8.96
CA ARG A 597 19.47 21.15 8.00
C ARG A 597 20.77 20.70 8.67
N SER A 598 21.28 21.47 9.62
CA SER A 598 22.47 21.10 10.39
C SER A 598 22.25 19.80 11.19
N TYR A 599 21.06 19.63 11.76
CA TYR A 599 20.68 18.38 12.42
C TYR A 599 20.57 17.20 11.43
N LEU A 600 19.97 17.41 10.25
CA LEU A 600 19.91 16.37 9.22
C LEU A 600 21.31 15.95 8.72
N ASN A 601 22.22 16.90 8.52
CA ASN A 601 23.61 16.62 8.15
C ASN A 601 24.32 15.82 9.24
N LEU A 602 24.09 16.15 10.52
CA LEU A 602 24.61 15.36 11.64
C LEU A 602 24.10 13.91 11.59
N LEU A 603 22.81 13.69 11.30
CA LEU A 603 22.26 12.34 11.12
C LEU A 603 22.88 11.62 9.92
N GLU A 604 23.22 12.31 8.83
CA GLU A 604 23.95 11.75 7.69
C GLU A 604 25.38 11.34 8.04
N GLU A 605 26.11 12.22 8.75
CA GLU A 605 27.46 11.95 9.25
C GLU A 605 27.49 10.73 10.17
N MET A 606 26.46 10.57 11.01
CA MET A 606 26.24 9.39 11.85
C MET A 606 25.77 8.15 11.07
N SER A 607 25.56 8.28 9.75
CA SER A 607 25.02 7.24 8.87
C SER A 607 23.63 6.76 9.29
N LEU A 608 22.79 7.64 9.82
CA LEU A 608 21.38 7.38 10.18
C LEU A 608 20.41 7.83 9.09
N LEU A 609 20.85 8.77 8.25
CA LEU A 609 20.18 9.18 7.03
C LEU A 609 21.10 8.99 5.83
N THR A 610 20.50 8.73 4.67
CA THR A 610 21.20 8.80 3.39
C THR A 610 21.27 10.25 2.91
N LYS A 611 22.15 10.56 1.96
CA LYS A 611 22.15 11.89 1.31
C LYS A 611 20.82 12.23 0.62
N ASP A 612 20.14 11.21 0.07
CA ASP A 612 18.80 11.40 -0.52
C ASP A 612 17.77 11.72 0.58
N ASP A 613 17.83 11.06 1.74
CA ASP A 613 16.94 11.38 2.85
C ASP A 613 17.20 12.79 3.39
N VAL A 614 18.46 13.22 3.53
CA VAL A 614 18.77 14.62 3.91
C VAL A 614 18.17 15.60 2.92
N ALA A 615 18.39 15.38 1.61
CA ALA A 615 17.87 16.26 0.57
C ALA A 615 16.33 16.32 0.60
N ASN A 616 15.66 15.17 0.70
CA ASN A 616 14.21 15.13 0.77
C ASN A 616 13.68 15.70 2.09
N TYR A 617 14.25 15.34 3.25
CA TYR A 617 13.75 15.75 4.57
C TYR A 617 14.01 17.24 4.84
N ALA A 618 15.07 17.81 4.25
CA ALA A 618 15.33 19.25 4.30
C ALA A 618 14.20 20.08 3.66
N ASP A 619 13.44 19.47 2.75
CA ASP A 619 12.23 20.03 2.17
C ASP A 619 10.98 19.48 2.84
N ILE A 620 10.81 18.16 2.94
CA ILE A 620 9.64 17.47 3.47
C ILE A 620 10.06 16.17 4.16
N CYS A 621 10.05 16.17 5.49
CA CYS A 621 10.05 14.94 6.27
C CYS A 621 8.68 14.24 6.12
N PRO A 622 8.62 13.02 5.55
CA PRO A 622 7.38 12.25 5.51
C PRO A 622 7.02 11.78 6.92
N LEU A 623 5.73 11.80 7.26
CA LEU A 623 5.25 11.22 8.52
C LEU A 623 5.09 9.71 8.39
N PHE A 624 4.59 9.23 7.24
CA PHE A 624 4.47 7.82 6.90
C PHE A 624 5.10 7.55 5.53
N ASP A 625 5.41 6.28 5.26
CA ASP A 625 5.94 5.87 3.96
C ASP A 625 4.86 6.00 2.87
N PRO A 626 5.22 6.53 1.68
CA PRO A 626 4.24 6.80 0.64
C PRO A 626 3.72 5.49 0.05
N VAL A 627 2.40 5.37 -0.02
CA VAL A 627 1.70 4.28 -0.72
C VAL A 627 1.38 4.72 -2.15
N TYR A 628 1.59 3.80 -3.09
CA TYR A 628 1.31 4.03 -4.51
C TYR A 628 0.04 3.28 -4.92
N VAL A 629 -0.82 3.98 -5.64
CA VAL A 629 -2.10 3.49 -6.16
C VAL A 629 -2.21 3.77 -7.66
N HIS A 630 -3.11 3.07 -8.35
CA HIS A 630 -3.21 3.09 -9.80
C HIS A 630 -4.50 3.77 -10.26
N TYR A 631 -4.42 4.99 -10.77
CA TYR A 631 -5.60 5.78 -11.20
C TYR A 631 -5.94 5.67 -12.70
N ASP A 632 -5.08 5.06 -13.51
CA ASP A 632 -5.17 5.07 -14.98
C ASP A 632 -5.53 3.70 -15.58
N GLU A 633 -5.99 2.75 -14.77
CA GLU A 633 -6.44 1.45 -15.26
C GLU A 633 -7.87 1.52 -15.83
N LYS A 634 -8.29 0.47 -16.53
CA LYS A 634 -9.66 0.39 -17.06
C LYS A 634 -10.67 0.14 -15.94
N ARG A 635 -11.94 0.51 -16.14
CA ARG A 635 -12.99 0.36 -15.12
C ARG A 635 -13.07 -1.06 -14.54
N GLU A 636 -12.90 -2.08 -15.37
CA GLU A 636 -13.01 -3.50 -14.97
C GLU A 636 -11.90 -3.96 -14.02
N PHE A 637 -10.84 -3.16 -13.84
CA PHE A 637 -9.78 -3.41 -12.86
C PHE A 637 -10.23 -3.10 -11.42
N TYR A 638 -11.18 -2.18 -11.26
CA TYR A 638 -11.58 -1.67 -9.95
C TYR A 638 -12.76 -2.46 -9.40
N ASP A 639 -12.71 -2.77 -8.10
CA ASP A 639 -13.86 -3.27 -7.36
C ASP A 639 -14.96 -2.19 -7.31
N GLU A 640 -16.22 -2.58 -7.08
CA GLU A 640 -17.29 -1.60 -6.89
C GLU A 640 -17.07 -0.81 -5.58
N LEU A 641 -17.32 0.49 -5.63
CA LEU A 641 -17.03 1.41 -4.52
C LEU A 641 -17.74 1.02 -3.20
N VAL A 642 -18.97 0.53 -3.30
CA VAL A 642 -19.75 0.06 -2.14
C VAL A 642 -19.04 -1.10 -1.43
N ASP A 643 -18.52 -2.07 -2.19
CA ASP A 643 -17.85 -3.24 -1.64
C ASP A 643 -16.53 -2.86 -0.96
N VAL A 644 -15.76 -1.98 -1.59
CA VAL A 644 -14.49 -1.46 -1.05
C VAL A 644 -14.72 -0.70 0.25
N GLN A 645 -15.72 0.19 0.25
CA GLN A 645 -16.09 0.97 1.43
C GLN A 645 -16.54 0.07 2.58
N GLN A 646 -17.49 -0.84 2.33
CA GLN A 646 -18.00 -1.75 3.35
C GLN A 646 -16.84 -2.55 3.97
N LYS A 647 -15.99 -3.14 3.12
CA LYS A 647 -14.82 -3.90 3.57
C LYS A 647 -13.86 -3.06 4.41
N ILE A 648 -13.56 -1.82 4.01
CA ILE A 648 -12.59 -0.97 4.71
C ILE A 648 -13.14 -0.43 6.02
N LEU A 649 -14.40 0.00 6.06
CA LEU A 649 -14.99 0.63 7.24
C LEU A 649 -15.46 -0.41 8.25
N GLU A 650 -16.09 -1.48 7.79
CA GLU A 650 -16.78 -2.44 8.66
C GLU A 650 -15.97 -3.72 8.87
N GLY A 651 -14.86 -3.87 8.12
CA GLY A 651 -14.07 -5.10 8.05
C GLY A 651 -14.73 -6.12 7.13
N ASP A 652 -14.17 -7.32 7.05
CA ASP A 652 -14.86 -8.49 6.48
C ASP A 652 -15.97 -8.93 7.47
N LYS A 653 -16.96 -8.07 7.73
CA LYS A 653 -18.25 -8.52 8.24
C LYS A 653 -18.87 -9.29 7.09
N VAL A 654 -18.71 -10.61 7.14
CA VAL A 654 -19.51 -11.53 6.34
C VAL A 654 -20.96 -11.39 6.83
N ASP A 655 -21.63 -10.33 6.37
CA ASP A 655 -23.07 -10.23 6.49
C ASP A 655 -23.66 -11.26 5.52
N ILE A 656 -24.10 -12.36 6.11
CA ILE A 656 -24.90 -13.42 5.46
C ILE A 656 -26.29 -12.89 5.07
N CYS A 657 -26.61 -11.62 5.27
CA CYS A 657 -27.93 -11.06 5.00
C CYS A 657 -27.86 -9.79 4.15
N THR A 658 -28.56 -9.87 3.01
CA THR A 658 -29.11 -8.76 2.19
C THR A 658 -28.29 -8.21 1.03
N SER A 659 -28.15 -9.01 -0.04
CA SER A 659 -28.29 -8.50 -1.41
C SER A 659 -28.73 -9.60 -2.40
N ASP A 660 -29.88 -10.22 -2.09
CA ASP A 660 -30.61 -11.04 -3.05
C ASP A 660 -31.38 -10.13 -4.03
N ARG A 661 -30.74 -9.78 -5.15
CA ARG A 661 -31.45 -9.54 -6.43
C ARG A 661 -30.60 -10.04 -7.59
N GLY A 662 -30.79 -11.30 -7.96
CA GLY A 662 -30.78 -11.66 -9.38
C GLY A 662 -29.88 -12.79 -9.86
N ILE A 663 -29.30 -13.63 -9.00
CA ILE A 663 -28.84 -14.96 -9.42
C ILE A 663 -29.14 -15.93 -8.28
N GLN A 664 -30.13 -16.80 -8.47
CA GLN A 664 -30.45 -17.89 -7.55
C GLN A 664 -29.23 -18.83 -7.43
N SER A 665 -28.41 -18.67 -6.39
CA SER A 665 -27.58 -19.75 -5.88
C SER A 665 -28.25 -20.29 -4.63
N HIS A 666 -28.85 -21.47 -4.75
CA HIS A 666 -29.43 -22.20 -3.63
C HIS A 666 -28.46 -22.29 -2.45
N GLY A 667 -28.96 -21.96 -1.27
CA GLY A 667 -28.28 -22.20 0.00
C GLY A 667 -27.92 -23.68 0.13
N ALA A 668 -26.61 -23.95 0.12
CA ALA A 668 -26.04 -25.17 0.63
C ALA A 668 -24.78 -24.81 1.41
N ALA A 669 -24.95 -24.44 2.68
CA ALA A 669 -23.88 -24.57 3.64
C ALA A 669 -23.45 -26.05 3.65
N GLY A 670 -22.26 -26.34 3.11
CA GLY A 670 -21.66 -27.67 3.11
C GLY A 670 -22.11 -28.61 2.00
N ALA A 671 -22.47 -28.13 0.80
CA ALA A 671 -22.44 -29.03 -0.36
C ALA A 671 -20.97 -29.40 -0.66
N ASP A 672 -20.67 -30.69 -0.74
CA ASP A 672 -19.39 -31.20 -1.23
C ASP A 672 -19.18 -30.73 -2.67
N VAL A 673 -18.56 -29.56 -2.84
CA VAL A 673 -18.19 -29.03 -4.15
C VAL A 673 -16.99 -29.84 -4.63
N ASN A 674 -17.25 -30.80 -5.52
CA ASN A 674 -16.18 -31.51 -6.20
C ASN A 674 -15.52 -30.55 -7.20
N ILE A 675 -14.37 -30.01 -6.83
CA ILE A 675 -13.58 -29.07 -7.64
C ILE A 675 -12.76 -29.78 -8.72
N ILE A 676 -12.70 -31.12 -8.69
CA ILE A 676 -12.08 -31.93 -9.73
C ILE A 676 -13.15 -32.48 -10.65
N THR A 677 -13.00 -32.18 -11.93
CA THR A 677 -13.88 -32.71 -12.98
C THR A 677 -13.09 -33.65 -13.88
N MET A 678 -13.75 -34.75 -14.25
CA MET A 678 -13.26 -35.63 -15.30
C MET A 678 -13.63 -35.03 -16.66
N LEU A 679 -12.64 -34.62 -17.43
CA LEU A 679 -12.82 -34.24 -18.83
C LEU A 679 -13.32 -35.44 -19.65
N PRO A 680 -13.97 -35.21 -20.81
CA PRO A 680 -14.15 -36.24 -21.83
C PRO A 680 -12.81 -36.95 -22.07
N GLU A 681 -12.82 -38.28 -22.21
CA GLU A 681 -11.60 -39.14 -22.31
C GLU A 681 -10.83 -39.34 -20.98
N GLY A 682 -11.36 -38.77 -19.89
CA GLY A 682 -11.03 -39.10 -18.51
C GLY A 682 -9.79 -38.40 -17.94
N LEU A 683 -9.33 -37.29 -18.52
CA LEU A 683 -8.29 -36.45 -17.91
C LEU A 683 -8.87 -35.73 -16.69
N ARG A 684 -8.19 -35.76 -15.55
CA ARG A 684 -8.63 -35.04 -14.34
C ARG A 684 -8.15 -33.61 -14.42
N ALA A 685 -9.07 -32.64 -14.39
CA ALA A 685 -8.77 -31.23 -14.29
C ALA A 685 -9.32 -30.68 -12.97
N ILE A 686 -8.59 -29.74 -12.37
CA ILE A 686 -9.06 -29.01 -11.18
C ILE A 686 -9.40 -27.58 -11.55
N ASP A 687 -10.54 -27.11 -11.07
CA ASP A 687 -10.86 -25.69 -11.14
C ASP A 687 -10.02 -24.95 -10.10
N SER A 688 -9.01 -24.22 -10.57
CA SER A 688 -8.07 -23.51 -9.69
C SER A 688 -8.74 -22.36 -8.95
N GLU A 689 -9.79 -21.76 -9.52
CA GLU A 689 -10.54 -20.68 -8.90
C GLU A 689 -11.51 -21.21 -7.85
N GLN A 690 -12.22 -22.29 -8.13
CA GLN A 690 -13.09 -22.94 -7.14
C GLN A 690 -12.28 -23.58 -6.02
N LEU A 691 -11.09 -24.14 -6.30
CA LEU A 691 -10.16 -24.61 -5.26
C LEU A 691 -9.90 -23.50 -4.23
N TRP A 692 -9.61 -22.28 -4.70
CA TRP A 692 -9.41 -21.11 -3.84
C TRP A 692 -10.69 -20.72 -3.08
N LYS A 693 -11.83 -20.61 -3.77
CA LYS A 693 -13.12 -20.23 -3.15
C LYS A 693 -13.60 -21.25 -2.12
N SER A 694 -13.29 -22.53 -2.31
CA SER A 694 -13.81 -23.63 -1.49
C SER A 694 -13.33 -23.65 -0.03
N VAL A 695 -12.33 -22.83 0.31
CA VAL A 695 -11.83 -22.66 1.68
C VAL A 695 -12.11 -21.29 2.28
N ASN A 696 -12.80 -20.41 1.55
CA ASN A 696 -13.27 -19.16 2.12
C ASN A 696 -14.38 -19.46 3.13
N GLY A 697 -14.27 -18.88 4.32
CA GLY A 697 -15.20 -19.14 5.43
C GLY A 697 -14.99 -20.46 6.20
N VAL A 698 -14.10 -21.35 5.75
CA VAL A 698 -13.75 -22.57 6.51
C VAL A 698 -12.74 -22.22 7.62
N PRO A 699 -12.94 -22.65 8.88
CA PRO A 699 -11.96 -22.48 9.96
C PRO A 699 -10.58 -22.96 9.52
N VAL A 700 -9.52 -22.21 9.87
CA VAL A 700 -8.17 -22.44 9.34
C VAL A 700 -7.69 -23.87 9.60
N GLU A 701 -7.96 -24.41 10.79
CA GLU A 701 -7.69 -25.80 11.20
C GLU A 701 -8.35 -26.87 10.33
N ASP A 702 -9.49 -26.57 9.70
CA ASP A 702 -10.28 -27.51 8.91
C ASP A 702 -10.02 -27.36 7.40
N LYS A 703 -9.39 -26.26 6.97
CA LYS A 703 -9.14 -25.96 5.55
C LYS A 703 -8.45 -27.10 4.82
N LEU A 704 -7.42 -27.71 5.41
CA LEU A 704 -6.70 -28.83 4.76
C LEU A 704 -7.62 -30.03 4.53
N GLN A 705 -8.41 -30.40 5.54
CA GLN A 705 -9.35 -31.52 5.42
C GLN A 705 -10.40 -31.23 4.34
N GLN A 706 -10.96 -30.01 4.33
CA GLN A 706 -11.95 -29.62 3.33
C GLN A 706 -11.35 -29.61 1.92
N LEU A 707 -10.13 -29.08 1.74
CA LEU A 707 -9.44 -29.12 0.44
C LEU A 707 -9.22 -30.55 -0.04
N LEU A 708 -8.80 -31.46 0.83
CA LEU A 708 -8.61 -32.87 0.49
C LEU A 708 -9.93 -33.50 0.03
N LYS A 709 -11.04 -33.25 0.75
CA LYS A 709 -12.37 -33.72 0.36
C LYS A 709 -12.81 -33.15 -0.98
N ASN A 710 -12.65 -31.84 -1.18
CA ASN A 710 -13.02 -31.18 -2.44
C ASN A 710 -12.17 -31.71 -3.61
N CYS A 711 -10.90 -32.03 -3.36
CA CYS A 711 -10.02 -32.70 -4.33
C CYS A 711 -10.38 -34.18 -4.55
N GLY A 712 -11.49 -34.70 -4.00
CA GLY A 712 -11.91 -36.09 -4.16
C GLY A 712 -10.96 -37.10 -3.51
N VAL A 713 -10.14 -36.68 -2.54
CA VAL A 713 -9.24 -37.58 -1.82
C VAL A 713 -10.09 -38.53 -0.96
N PRO A 714 -9.92 -39.85 -1.10
CA PRO A 714 -10.74 -40.81 -0.37
C PRO A 714 -10.37 -40.85 1.11
N PHE A 715 -11.37 -40.71 1.98
CA PHE A 715 -11.24 -40.88 3.42
C PHE A 715 -11.70 -42.27 3.85
N TRP A 716 -11.16 -42.75 4.97
CA TRP A 716 -11.73 -43.89 5.67
C TRP A 716 -13.07 -43.49 6.28
N THR A 717 -14.11 -44.26 5.98
CA THR A 717 -15.46 -44.03 6.50
C THR A 717 -15.52 -44.36 7.99
N GLU A 718 -16.45 -43.73 8.70
CA GLU A 718 -16.67 -44.02 10.11
C GLU A 718 -17.00 -45.51 10.34
N GLY A 719 -17.78 -46.11 9.42
CA GLY A 719 -18.08 -47.55 9.45
C GLY A 719 -16.83 -48.42 9.36
N GLU A 720 -15.91 -48.11 8.44
CA GLU A 720 -14.65 -48.83 8.28
C GLU A 720 -13.77 -48.75 9.54
N ILE A 721 -13.69 -47.56 10.14
CA ILE A 721 -12.94 -47.31 11.38
C ILE A 721 -13.58 -48.08 12.55
N ARG A 722 -14.91 -48.00 12.71
CA ARG A 722 -15.64 -48.68 13.79
C ARG A 722 -15.50 -50.21 13.71
N THR A 723 -15.55 -50.80 12.51
CA THR A 723 -15.35 -52.24 12.35
C THR A 723 -13.99 -52.69 12.90
N GLN A 724 -12.93 -51.89 12.71
CA GLN A 724 -11.57 -52.23 13.15
C GLN A 724 -11.34 -52.08 14.66
N LEU A 725 -12.09 -51.20 15.34
CA LEU A 725 -11.95 -50.99 16.78
C LEU A 725 -12.74 -52.00 17.63
N GLY A 726 -13.70 -52.70 17.03
CA GLY A 726 -14.63 -53.60 17.72
C GLY A 726 -15.60 -52.85 18.65
N ARG A 727 -16.75 -53.47 18.98
CA ARG A 727 -17.81 -52.83 19.80
C ARG A 727 -17.36 -52.34 21.19
N ARG A 728 -16.28 -52.89 21.75
CA ARG A 728 -15.76 -52.55 23.09
C ARG A 728 -14.63 -51.51 23.09
N GLY A 729 -14.00 -51.22 21.95
CA GLY A 729 -12.88 -50.28 21.86
C GLY A 729 -13.30 -48.81 21.67
N TRP A 730 -14.61 -48.56 21.54
CA TRP A 730 -15.15 -47.26 21.15
C TRP A 730 -16.19 -46.78 22.18
N SER A 731 -15.85 -45.72 22.91
CA SER A 731 -16.78 -44.92 23.70
C SER A 731 -16.49 -43.47 23.32
N PRO A 732 -17.37 -42.76 22.59
CA PRO A 732 -17.22 -41.34 22.37
C PRO A 732 -17.39 -40.64 23.72
N ARG A 733 -16.27 -40.28 24.38
CA ARG A 733 -16.29 -39.56 25.66
C ARG A 733 -16.50 -38.04 25.47
N GLY A 734 -17.44 -37.64 24.61
CA GLY A 734 -17.84 -36.25 24.45
C GLY A 734 -18.44 -35.92 23.08
N LYS A 735 -19.34 -34.92 23.04
CA LYS A 735 -19.96 -34.38 21.81
C LYS A 735 -18.96 -33.73 20.83
N ASN A 736 -17.69 -33.57 21.21
CA ASN A 736 -16.65 -32.92 20.40
C ASN A 736 -15.67 -33.92 19.73
N ASP A 737 -15.95 -35.23 19.74
CA ASP A 737 -15.10 -36.24 19.10
C ASP A 737 -15.44 -36.43 17.60
N THR A 738 -15.89 -35.36 16.93
CA THR A 738 -16.16 -35.30 15.47
C THR A 738 -14.90 -35.43 14.61
N ASN A 739 -13.72 -35.56 15.24
CA ASN A 739 -12.40 -35.73 14.62
C ASN A 739 -12.14 -37.11 13.99
N LEU A 740 -13.15 -37.98 13.87
CA LEU A 740 -13.02 -39.30 13.23
C LEU A 740 -12.82 -39.23 11.71
N VAL A 741 -13.15 -38.11 11.07
CA VAL A 741 -13.04 -37.91 9.60
C VAL A 741 -11.61 -37.52 9.16
N ALA A 742 -10.60 -37.90 9.94
CA ALA A 742 -9.22 -37.43 9.75
C ALA A 742 -8.25 -38.47 9.19
N PHE A 743 -8.72 -39.62 8.69
CA PHE A 743 -7.86 -40.62 8.05
C PHE A 743 -8.10 -40.68 6.54
N VAL A 744 -7.04 -40.49 5.78
CA VAL A 744 -7.02 -40.54 4.32
C VAL A 744 -6.56 -41.93 3.88
N LYS A 745 -7.21 -42.51 2.88
CA LYS A 745 -6.74 -43.74 2.23
C LYS A 745 -5.50 -43.39 1.41
N ARG A 746 -4.52 -44.30 1.34
CA ARG A 746 -3.30 -44.10 0.53
C ARG A 746 -3.60 -44.24 -0.96
N GLN A 747 -4.32 -43.26 -1.51
CA GLN A 747 -4.78 -43.16 -2.88
C GLN A 747 -4.73 -41.68 -3.29
N PRO A 748 -3.56 -41.19 -3.72
CA PRO A 748 -3.38 -39.78 -4.05
C PRO A 748 -4.22 -39.40 -5.28
N VAL A 749 -4.64 -38.15 -5.34
CA VAL A 749 -5.35 -37.59 -6.50
C VAL A 749 -4.41 -36.62 -7.22
N VAL A 750 -4.26 -36.81 -8.53
CA VAL A 750 -3.50 -35.93 -9.41
C VAL A 750 -4.42 -35.37 -10.49
N ALA A 751 -4.46 -34.05 -10.62
CA ALA A 751 -5.27 -33.34 -11.61
C ALA A 751 -4.50 -32.18 -12.24
N ILE A 752 -4.70 -31.93 -13.53
CA ILE A 752 -4.10 -30.79 -14.22
C ILE A 752 -4.71 -29.49 -13.69
N SER A 753 -3.87 -28.52 -13.33
CA SER A 753 -4.30 -27.23 -12.74
C SER A 753 -3.92 -26.03 -13.59
N ALA A 754 -2.86 -26.10 -14.39
CA ALA A 754 -2.45 -25.02 -15.28
C ALA A 754 -1.69 -25.54 -16.50
N ILE A 755 -1.75 -24.79 -17.61
CA ILE A 755 -0.99 -25.04 -18.84
C ILE A 755 -0.22 -23.77 -19.19
N GLY A 756 1.10 -23.89 -19.39
CA GLY A 756 1.95 -22.73 -19.68
C GLY A 756 1.97 -21.66 -18.58
N GLY A 757 1.59 -22.02 -17.35
CA GLY A 757 1.42 -21.08 -16.23
C GLY A 757 0.03 -20.42 -16.17
N VAL A 758 -0.86 -20.70 -17.12
CA VAL A 758 -2.25 -20.20 -17.11
C VAL A 758 -3.16 -21.21 -16.39
N PRO A 759 -3.86 -20.82 -15.31
CA PRO A 759 -4.74 -21.71 -14.56
C PRO A 759 -5.91 -22.24 -15.38
N ILE A 760 -6.40 -23.41 -15.00
CA ILE A 760 -7.62 -24.02 -15.56
C ILE A 760 -8.83 -23.61 -14.70
N ARG A 761 -9.91 -23.22 -15.38
CA ARG A 761 -11.23 -22.92 -14.82
C ARG A 761 -12.26 -23.92 -15.35
N ILE A 762 -13.20 -24.34 -14.53
CA ILE A 762 -14.25 -25.30 -14.89
C ILE A 762 -15.61 -24.64 -14.64
N ARG A 763 -16.29 -24.27 -15.71
CA ARG A 763 -17.63 -23.72 -15.60
C ARG A 763 -18.64 -24.86 -15.42
N PRO A 764 -19.61 -24.68 -14.50
CA PRO A 764 -20.75 -25.57 -14.45
C PRO A 764 -21.47 -25.56 -15.81
N PRO A 765 -22.10 -26.67 -16.20
CA PRO A 765 -22.83 -26.74 -17.45
C PRO A 765 -24.01 -25.75 -17.46
N GLU A 766 -24.22 -25.03 -18.57
CA GLU A 766 -25.32 -24.05 -18.69
C GLU A 766 -26.70 -24.72 -18.69
N ARG A 767 -26.77 -25.99 -19.09
CA ARG A 767 -27.97 -26.85 -18.99
C ARG A 767 -27.63 -28.13 -18.26
N GLN A 768 -28.58 -28.71 -17.55
CA GLN A 768 -28.39 -29.95 -16.78
C GLN A 768 -27.95 -31.15 -17.66
N SER A 769 -28.20 -31.10 -18.97
CA SER A 769 -27.75 -32.09 -19.96
C SER A 769 -26.31 -31.91 -20.43
N ASP A 770 -25.70 -30.74 -20.19
CA ASP A 770 -24.44 -30.37 -20.81
C ASP A 770 -23.27 -30.83 -19.94
N LYS A 771 -22.11 -31.03 -20.59
CA LYS A 771 -20.88 -31.33 -19.87
C LYS A 771 -20.27 -30.04 -19.33
N PRO A 772 -19.61 -30.06 -18.16
CA PRO A 772 -18.87 -28.91 -17.66
C PRO A 772 -17.84 -28.43 -18.67
N LEU A 773 -17.78 -27.12 -18.87
CA LEU A 773 -16.87 -26.48 -19.81
C LEU A 773 -15.55 -26.17 -19.09
N VAL A 774 -14.46 -26.76 -19.57
CA VAL A 774 -13.11 -26.48 -19.06
C VAL A 774 -12.45 -25.45 -19.97
N GLU A 775 -11.84 -24.41 -19.40
CA GLU A 775 -11.19 -23.33 -20.15
C GLU A 775 -9.92 -22.83 -19.43
N LEU A 776 -9.09 -22.06 -20.12
CA LEU A 776 -7.97 -21.33 -19.51
C LEU A 776 -8.47 -20.02 -18.89
N ALA A 777 -8.02 -19.72 -17.67
CA ALA A 777 -8.39 -18.49 -16.95
C ALA A 777 -7.59 -17.26 -17.45
N LEU A 778 -7.85 -16.81 -18.68
CA LEU A 778 -7.10 -15.74 -19.36
C LEU A 778 -7.55 -14.31 -19.03
N GLY A 779 -8.42 -14.11 -18.03
CA GLY A 779 -8.90 -12.78 -17.63
C GLY A 779 -9.72 -12.02 -18.70
N MET A 780 -10.03 -12.65 -19.83
CA MET A 780 -10.86 -12.11 -20.90
C MET A 780 -12.16 -12.90 -20.99
N ASP A 781 -13.27 -12.24 -21.36
CA ASP A 781 -14.59 -12.87 -21.57
C ASP A 781 -14.64 -13.88 -22.74
N GLN A 782 -13.52 -14.05 -23.44
CA GLN A 782 -13.41 -15.00 -24.55
C GLN A 782 -13.34 -16.44 -24.01
N ARG A 783 -14.35 -17.23 -24.42
CA ARG A 783 -14.48 -18.64 -24.07
C ARG A 783 -13.65 -19.49 -25.02
N TYR A 784 -12.65 -20.18 -24.49
CA TYR A 784 -11.86 -21.15 -25.24
C TYR A 784 -12.02 -22.54 -24.61
N PRO A 785 -12.96 -23.38 -25.10
CA PRO A 785 -13.12 -24.74 -24.62
C PRO A 785 -11.80 -25.50 -24.75
N LEU A 786 -11.36 -26.06 -23.63
CA LEU A 786 -10.17 -26.87 -23.51
C LEU A 786 -10.58 -28.34 -23.67
N THR A 787 -10.21 -28.94 -24.80
CA THR A 787 -10.37 -30.38 -25.04
C THR A 787 -9.01 -31.05 -24.96
N ILE A 788 -8.95 -32.36 -24.67
CA ILE A 788 -7.66 -33.07 -24.69
C ILE A 788 -7.00 -32.95 -26.08
N ALA A 789 -7.81 -33.03 -27.15
CA ALA A 789 -7.36 -32.83 -28.51
C ALA A 789 -6.70 -31.45 -28.71
N SER A 790 -7.28 -30.37 -28.18
CA SER A 790 -6.70 -29.03 -28.33
C SER A 790 -5.42 -28.86 -27.51
N ILE A 791 -5.34 -29.39 -26.29
CA ILE A 791 -4.11 -29.40 -25.49
C ILE A 791 -3.01 -30.18 -26.20
N ARG A 792 -3.33 -31.39 -26.68
CA ARG A 792 -2.41 -32.26 -27.42
C ARG A 792 -1.88 -31.55 -28.65
N GLN A 793 -2.76 -30.97 -29.46
CA GLN A 793 -2.38 -30.23 -30.67
C GLN A 793 -1.48 -29.05 -30.34
N ALA A 794 -1.82 -28.25 -29.31
CA ALA A 794 -1.01 -27.12 -28.89
C ALA A 794 0.39 -27.56 -28.42
N PHE A 795 0.50 -28.64 -27.64
CA PHE A 795 1.79 -29.17 -27.18
C PHE A 795 2.64 -29.70 -28.34
N LYS A 796 2.03 -30.46 -29.27
CA LYS A 796 2.71 -30.96 -30.46
C LYS A 796 3.21 -29.80 -31.33
N ALA A 797 2.36 -28.81 -31.59
CA ALA A 797 2.71 -27.64 -32.37
C ALA A 797 3.84 -26.84 -31.72
N GLN A 798 3.78 -26.58 -30.42
CA GLN A 798 4.82 -25.83 -29.71
C GLN A 798 6.18 -26.55 -29.75
N MET A 799 6.21 -27.87 -29.52
CA MET A 799 7.44 -28.67 -29.63
C MET A 799 7.97 -28.71 -31.07
N ALA A 800 7.08 -28.78 -32.06
CA ALA A 800 7.45 -28.74 -33.47
C ALA A 800 8.04 -27.39 -33.89
N TYR A 801 7.40 -26.28 -33.51
CA TYR A 801 7.90 -24.93 -33.79
C TYR A 801 9.24 -24.66 -33.12
N ALA A 802 9.42 -25.13 -31.89
CA ALA A 802 10.73 -25.06 -31.22
C ALA A 802 11.83 -25.85 -31.96
N SER A 803 11.43 -26.86 -32.73
CA SER A 803 12.32 -27.69 -33.55
C SER A 803 12.51 -27.15 -34.97
N PHE A 804 11.76 -26.12 -35.38
CA PHE A 804 11.79 -25.57 -36.73
C PHE A 804 13.18 -25.09 -37.17
N PRO A 805 14.01 -24.46 -36.31
CA PRO A 805 15.36 -24.03 -36.68
C PRO A 805 16.39 -25.17 -36.76
N THR A 806 15.98 -26.43 -36.53
CA THR A 806 16.91 -27.56 -36.48
C THR A 806 17.13 -28.18 -37.86
N TYR A 807 18.26 -28.89 -38.02
CA TYR A 807 18.61 -29.64 -39.24
C TYR A 807 17.60 -30.74 -39.61
N LEU A 808 16.63 -31.03 -38.74
CA LEU A 808 15.58 -32.02 -38.97
C LEU A 808 14.41 -31.48 -39.79
N ASN A 809 14.39 -30.19 -40.14
CA ASN A 809 13.33 -29.57 -40.93
C ASN A 809 13.70 -29.53 -42.43
N PRO A 810 13.12 -30.39 -43.28
CA PRO A 810 13.36 -30.38 -44.73
C PRO A 810 12.64 -29.23 -45.49
N ASN A 811 12.06 -28.24 -44.78
CA ASN A 811 11.33 -27.07 -45.30
C ASN A 811 9.92 -27.32 -45.90
N ASP A 812 9.39 -28.54 -45.84
CA ASP A 812 8.08 -28.91 -46.40
C ASP A 812 7.12 -29.60 -45.40
N LEU A 813 7.52 -29.79 -44.15
CA LEU A 813 6.70 -30.49 -43.15
C LEU A 813 5.75 -29.56 -42.40
N THR A 814 4.54 -30.04 -42.15
CA THR A 814 3.60 -29.43 -41.20
C THR A 814 4.16 -29.54 -39.76
N ALA A 815 3.68 -28.68 -38.84
CA ALA A 815 4.09 -28.77 -37.44
C ALA A 815 3.82 -30.17 -36.84
N GLU A 816 2.73 -30.84 -37.21
CA GLU A 816 2.45 -32.18 -36.72
C GLU A 816 3.42 -33.24 -37.28
N ALA A 817 3.72 -33.20 -38.58
CA ALA A 817 4.71 -34.09 -39.19
C ALA A 817 6.12 -33.84 -38.63
N MET A 818 6.43 -32.58 -38.29
CA MET A 818 7.68 -32.22 -37.64
C MET A 818 7.75 -32.76 -36.20
N PHE A 819 6.66 -32.70 -35.42
CA PHE A 819 6.58 -33.33 -34.11
C PHE A 819 6.85 -34.84 -34.19
N ASP A 820 6.18 -35.55 -35.10
CA ASP A 820 6.35 -37.00 -35.27
C ASP A 820 7.78 -37.35 -35.69
N THR A 821 8.39 -36.55 -36.57
CA THR A 821 9.80 -36.72 -36.96
C THR A 821 10.72 -36.55 -35.76
N VAL A 822 10.61 -35.46 -35.02
CA VAL A 822 11.50 -35.13 -33.90
C VAL A 822 11.32 -36.12 -32.73
N ILE A 823 10.08 -36.43 -32.36
CA ILE A 823 9.76 -37.24 -31.18
C ILE A 823 9.72 -38.73 -31.49
N LYS A 824 8.90 -39.19 -32.45
CA LYS A 824 8.71 -40.63 -32.71
C LYS A 824 9.90 -41.23 -33.46
N LYS A 825 10.38 -40.57 -34.52
CA LYS A 825 11.45 -41.11 -35.37
C LYS A 825 12.84 -40.92 -34.76
N HIS A 826 13.11 -39.73 -34.22
CA HIS A 826 14.44 -39.38 -33.73
C HIS A 826 14.59 -39.39 -32.20
N GLY A 827 13.51 -39.47 -31.42
CA GLY A 827 13.59 -39.53 -29.95
C GLY A 827 14.18 -38.28 -29.28
N HIS A 828 14.11 -37.13 -29.94
CA HIS A 828 14.67 -35.86 -29.45
C HIS A 828 13.75 -35.20 -28.42
N PHE A 829 13.56 -35.85 -27.27
CA PHE A 829 12.63 -35.39 -26.23
C PHE A 829 13.04 -34.08 -25.53
N SER A 830 14.22 -33.53 -25.81
CA SER A 830 14.66 -32.24 -25.24
C SER A 830 13.72 -31.09 -25.60
N VAL A 831 13.04 -31.16 -26.75
CA VAL A 831 12.07 -30.14 -27.19
C VAL A 831 10.84 -30.11 -26.27
N GLY A 832 10.56 -31.18 -25.53
CA GLY A 832 9.53 -31.20 -24.50
C GLY A 832 9.78 -30.22 -23.34
N HIS A 833 10.95 -29.58 -23.28
CA HIS A 833 11.21 -28.47 -22.35
C HIS A 833 10.43 -27.19 -22.70
N THR A 834 9.86 -27.05 -23.90
CA THR A 834 9.12 -25.85 -24.31
C THR A 834 7.66 -25.84 -23.89
N CYS A 835 7.13 -26.98 -23.41
CA CYS A 835 5.75 -27.13 -22.96
C CYS A 835 5.74 -27.34 -21.45
N PHE A 836 5.02 -26.47 -20.72
CA PHE A 836 4.90 -26.52 -19.27
C PHE A 836 3.48 -26.86 -18.84
N VAL A 837 3.37 -27.67 -17.80
CA VAL A 837 2.09 -28.05 -17.19
C VAL A 837 2.25 -28.08 -15.66
N SER A 838 1.18 -27.74 -14.97
CA SER A 838 1.08 -27.83 -13.52
C SER A 838 -0.01 -28.83 -13.13
N PHE A 839 0.28 -29.62 -12.12
CA PHE A 839 -0.65 -30.56 -11.52
C PHE A 839 -0.85 -30.22 -10.05
N VAL A 840 -2.11 -30.23 -9.60
CA VAL A 840 -2.42 -30.37 -8.17
C VAL A 840 -2.32 -31.85 -7.84
N MET A 841 -1.55 -32.14 -6.81
CA MET A 841 -1.43 -33.45 -6.18
C MET A 841 -1.99 -33.32 -4.76
N ALA A 842 -2.92 -34.18 -4.38
CA ALA A 842 -3.61 -34.15 -3.11
C ALA A 842 -3.66 -35.54 -2.47
N GLY A 843 -3.63 -35.60 -1.14
CA GLY A 843 -3.79 -36.86 -0.41
C GLY A 843 -2.56 -37.76 -0.43
N PHE A 844 -1.36 -37.16 -0.46
CA PHE A 844 -0.08 -37.86 -0.32
C PHE A 844 0.66 -37.39 0.94
N SER A 845 1.59 -38.18 1.45
CA SER A 845 2.22 -37.93 2.74
C SER A 845 3.35 -36.92 2.66
N CYS A 846 3.68 -36.28 3.79
CA CYS A 846 4.88 -35.45 3.92
C CYS A 846 6.16 -36.23 3.55
N ALA A 847 6.21 -37.55 3.77
CA ALA A 847 7.35 -38.37 3.33
C ALA A 847 7.51 -38.37 1.80
N VAL A 848 6.42 -38.57 1.07
CA VAL A 848 6.40 -38.51 -0.41
C VAL A 848 6.75 -37.11 -0.92
N GLU A 849 6.33 -36.07 -0.21
CA GLU A 849 6.72 -34.70 -0.50
C GLU A 849 8.25 -34.52 -0.49
N GLN A 850 8.95 -35.14 0.48
CA GLN A 850 10.41 -35.10 0.54
C GLN A 850 11.06 -35.87 -0.61
N GLU A 851 10.43 -36.95 -1.09
CA GLU A 851 10.90 -37.63 -2.31
C GLU A 851 10.79 -36.72 -3.53
N PHE A 852 9.68 -35.99 -3.71
CA PHE A 852 9.55 -34.98 -4.76
C PHE A 852 10.57 -33.85 -4.60
N ASN A 853 10.80 -33.32 -3.39
CA ASN A 853 11.83 -32.30 -3.12
C ASN A 853 13.24 -32.76 -3.53
N SER A 854 13.51 -34.07 -3.48
CA SER A 854 14.81 -34.63 -3.88
C SER A 854 15.00 -34.72 -5.40
N GLN A 855 13.92 -34.62 -6.19
CA GLN A 855 13.98 -34.70 -7.65
C GLN A 855 14.35 -33.36 -8.27
N ARG A 856 15.51 -33.32 -8.95
CA ARG A 856 16.00 -32.10 -9.63
C ARG A 856 15.17 -31.68 -10.83
N ASP A 857 14.40 -32.61 -11.40
CA ASP A 857 13.58 -32.35 -12.58
C ASP A 857 12.26 -31.65 -12.24
N VAL A 858 11.83 -31.61 -10.99
CA VAL A 858 10.66 -30.80 -10.59
C VAL A 858 11.08 -29.33 -10.54
N VAL A 859 10.49 -28.51 -11.42
CA VAL A 859 10.87 -27.09 -11.57
C VAL A 859 10.32 -26.26 -10.41
N HIS A 860 9.08 -26.53 -10.00
CA HIS A 860 8.44 -25.83 -8.90
C HIS A 860 7.47 -26.76 -8.16
N MET A 861 7.58 -26.82 -6.84
CA MET A 861 6.61 -27.47 -5.97
C MET A 861 6.11 -26.46 -4.95
N ALA A 862 4.88 -25.99 -5.12
CA ALA A 862 4.22 -25.07 -4.19
C ALA A 862 3.42 -25.89 -3.18
N ARG A 863 3.79 -25.80 -1.89
CA ARG A 863 3.04 -26.45 -0.83
C ARG A 863 1.85 -25.58 -0.47
N LEU A 864 0.65 -26.13 -0.48
CA LEU A 864 -0.54 -25.44 0.01
C LEU A 864 -0.68 -25.59 1.55
N THR A 865 0.17 -26.41 2.17
CA THR A 865 0.19 -26.67 3.61
C THR A 865 1.47 -26.10 4.23
N VAL A 866 1.36 -25.00 5.00
CA VAL A 866 2.50 -24.34 5.64
C VAL A 866 2.59 -24.76 7.11
N ALA A 867 3.75 -25.26 7.52
CA ALA A 867 3.99 -25.74 8.90
C ALA A 867 3.87 -24.63 9.96
N ARG A 868 3.96 -23.35 9.57
CA ARG A 868 3.81 -22.19 10.47
C ARG A 868 2.36 -21.70 10.60
N THR A 869 1.38 -22.51 10.20
CA THR A 869 -0.05 -22.13 10.22
C THR A 869 -0.88 -23.11 11.02
N LYS A 870 -2.02 -22.63 11.53
CA LYS A 870 -2.99 -23.45 12.25
C LYS A 870 -3.62 -24.55 11.38
N ALA A 871 -3.50 -24.48 10.05
CA ALA A 871 -4.09 -25.43 9.11
C ALA A 871 -3.53 -26.86 9.20
N GLN A 872 -2.37 -27.03 9.83
CA GLN A 872 -1.79 -28.34 10.12
C GLN A 872 -1.90 -28.73 11.59
N SER A 873 -2.60 -27.97 12.43
CA SER A 873 -2.68 -28.27 13.87
C SER A 873 -3.39 -29.59 14.18
N ASN A 874 -4.21 -30.09 13.25
CA ASN A 874 -4.96 -31.34 13.36
C ASN A 874 -5.03 -32.07 11.99
N PRO A 875 -3.88 -32.29 11.32
CA PRO A 875 -3.85 -32.62 9.90
C PRO A 875 -4.40 -34.04 9.66
N PRO A 876 -5.10 -34.30 8.55
CA PRO A 876 -5.49 -35.66 8.20
C PRO A 876 -4.26 -36.57 8.05
N ILE A 877 -4.36 -37.84 8.42
CA ILE A 877 -3.25 -38.81 8.38
C ILE A 877 -3.55 -39.89 7.35
N ILE A 878 -2.57 -40.19 6.51
CA ILE A 878 -2.64 -41.24 5.50
C ILE A 878 -2.40 -42.58 6.16
N VAL A 879 -3.35 -43.50 5.94
CA VAL A 879 -3.28 -44.86 6.47
C VAL A 879 -3.20 -45.83 5.28
N PRO A 880 -2.08 -46.58 5.16
CA PRO A 880 -1.83 -47.46 4.01
C PRO A 880 -2.85 -48.57 3.80
N SER A 881 -3.37 -49.15 4.89
CA SER A 881 -4.30 -50.27 4.85
C SER A 881 -5.25 -50.24 6.03
N ARG A 882 -6.32 -51.03 5.93
CA ARG A 882 -7.39 -51.05 6.93
C ARG A 882 -6.90 -51.57 8.29
N GLU A 883 -5.99 -52.54 8.27
CA GLU A 883 -5.40 -53.19 9.45
C GLU A 883 -4.59 -52.21 10.30
N MET A 884 -4.00 -51.19 9.64
CA MET A 884 -3.18 -50.17 10.29
C MET A 884 -4.01 -49.07 10.97
N LEU A 885 -5.31 -48.95 10.68
CA LEU A 885 -6.19 -47.91 11.25
C LEU A 885 -6.14 -47.87 12.78
N ARG A 886 -6.13 -49.04 13.42
CA ARG A 886 -6.09 -49.13 14.88
C ARG A 886 -4.82 -48.51 15.47
N ILE A 887 -3.67 -48.75 14.82
CA ILE A 887 -2.37 -48.22 15.25
C ILE A 887 -2.34 -46.71 15.03
N TYR A 888 -2.73 -46.25 13.85
CA TYR A 888 -2.73 -44.82 13.51
C TYR A 888 -3.73 -44.01 14.33
N LEU A 889 -4.88 -44.58 14.70
CA LEU A 889 -5.82 -43.96 15.62
C LEU A 889 -5.21 -43.77 17.01
N LYS A 890 -4.51 -44.77 17.52
CA LYS A 890 -3.80 -44.66 18.79
C LYS A 890 -2.76 -43.55 18.73
N VAL A 891 -1.89 -43.57 17.71
CA VAL A 891 -0.85 -42.53 17.51
C VAL A 891 -1.46 -41.13 17.44
N ARG A 892 -2.53 -40.94 16.64
CA ARG A 892 -3.22 -39.65 16.53
C ARG A 892 -3.77 -39.17 17.87
N ARG A 893 -4.42 -40.05 18.66
CA ARG A 893 -4.97 -39.69 19.97
C ARG A 893 -3.89 -39.21 20.93
N GLU A 894 -2.82 -39.98 21.07
CA GLU A 894 -1.70 -39.63 21.95
C GLU A 894 -1.09 -38.28 21.56
N ILE A 895 -0.84 -38.07 20.25
CA ILE A 895 -0.32 -36.79 19.75
C ILE A 895 -1.29 -35.63 20.02
N ALA A 896 -2.58 -35.81 19.76
CA ALA A 896 -3.58 -34.76 19.96
C ALA A 896 -3.79 -34.45 21.46
N GLU A 897 -3.62 -35.43 22.35
CA GLU A 897 -3.63 -35.22 23.80
C GLU A 897 -2.40 -34.43 24.26
N GLU A 898 -1.19 -34.82 23.83
CA GLU A 898 0.04 -34.11 24.17
C GLU A 898 0.07 -32.68 23.59
N THR A 899 -0.36 -32.50 22.35
CA THR A 899 -0.47 -31.17 21.72
C THR A 899 -1.45 -30.27 22.48
N ARG A 900 -2.58 -30.81 22.97
CA ARG A 900 -3.56 -30.06 23.77
C ARG A 900 -3.02 -29.68 25.16
N LYS A 901 -2.24 -30.56 25.81
CA LYS A 901 -1.56 -30.24 27.06
C LYS A 901 -0.58 -29.09 26.84
N PHE A 902 0.25 -29.20 25.81
CA PHE A 902 1.20 -28.15 25.43
C PHE A 902 0.53 -26.81 25.13
N TYR A 903 -0.61 -26.80 24.41
CA TYR A 903 -1.37 -25.56 24.16
C TYR A 903 -1.84 -24.89 25.46
N LYS A 904 -2.38 -25.65 26.42
CA LYS A 904 -2.83 -25.10 27.71
C LYS A 904 -1.68 -24.50 28.52
N ASP A 905 -0.50 -25.11 28.43
CA ASP A 905 0.69 -24.64 29.13
C ASP A 905 1.28 -23.38 28.48
N VAL A 906 1.10 -23.18 27.16
CA VAL A 906 1.58 -22.00 26.45
C VAL A 906 0.60 -20.81 26.56
N ASP A 907 -0.71 -21.04 26.46
CA ASP A 907 -1.73 -19.98 26.62
C ASP A 907 -1.76 -19.38 28.04
N THR A 908 -1.16 -20.05 29.03
CA THR A 908 -1.06 -19.54 30.41
C THR A 908 0.18 -18.67 30.65
N VAL A 909 1.11 -18.58 29.68
CA VAL A 909 2.36 -17.80 29.77
C VAL A 909 2.23 -16.52 28.91
N GLU A 910 1.27 -15.67 29.25
CA GLU A 910 0.97 -14.43 28.51
C GLU A 910 1.94 -13.25 28.80
N ASN A 911 2.95 -13.39 29.66
CA ASN A 911 3.68 -12.23 30.20
C ASN A 911 5.23 -12.24 30.14
N GLY A 912 5.88 -12.99 29.25
CA GLY A 912 7.32 -12.80 29.04
C GLY A 912 7.96 -13.67 27.96
N ASP A 913 8.64 -13.03 27.00
CA ASP A 913 9.62 -13.61 26.04
C ASP A 913 9.24 -14.97 25.39
N SER A 914 7.95 -15.22 25.16
CA SER A 914 7.46 -16.50 24.65
C SER A 914 7.32 -16.51 23.12
N MET A 915 7.72 -17.65 22.53
CA MET A 915 7.70 -18.02 21.11
C MET A 915 6.54 -17.41 20.29
N SER A 916 6.83 -16.85 19.10
CA SER A 916 5.79 -16.26 18.25
C SER A 916 4.75 -17.31 17.82
N LYS A 917 3.49 -16.91 17.59
CA LYS A 917 2.42 -17.83 17.13
C LYS A 917 2.82 -18.70 15.92
N PRO A 918 3.51 -18.17 14.88
CA PRO A 918 3.98 -19.00 13.76
C PRO A 918 5.05 -20.02 14.15
N GLU A 919 5.96 -19.70 15.08
CA GLU A 919 6.97 -20.64 15.61
C GLU A 919 6.33 -21.70 16.51
N LEU A 920 5.33 -21.31 17.30
CA LEU A 920 4.50 -22.23 18.07
C LEU A 920 3.82 -23.24 17.15
N TYR A 921 3.16 -22.76 16.08
CA TYR A 921 2.57 -23.65 15.09
C TYR A 921 3.61 -24.52 14.40
N GLU A 922 4.79 -24.00 14.09
CA GLU A 922 5.88 -24.80 13.52
C GLU A 922 6.28 -25.94 14.45
N ALA A 923 6.57 -25.62 15.70
CA ALA A 923 6.93 -26.59 16.74
C ALA A 923 5.84 -27.66 16.89
N LEU A 924 4.58 -27.25 17.00
CA LEU A 924 3.45 -28.16 17.12
C LEU A 924 3.27 -29.00 15.87
N ASN A 925 3.40 -28.43 14.67
CA ASN A 925 3.19 -29.16 13.43
C ASN A 925 4.32 -30.15 13.12
N THR A 926 5.45 -30.07 13.84
CA THR A 926 6.54 -31.06 13.77
C THR A 926 6.26 -32.34 14.55
N VAL A 927 5.35 -32.34 15.53
CA VAL A 927 5.06 -33.52 16.35
C VAL A 927 4.20 -34.55 15.61
N TRP A 928 3.49 -34.11 14.56
CA TRP A 928 2.69 -34.98 13.71
C TRP A 928 3.58 -35.89 12.85
N PRO A 929 3.18 -37.16 12.60
CA PRO A 929 4.01 -38.10 11.86
C PRO A 929 4.15 -37.67 10.39
N CYS A 930 5.20 -38.17 9.72
CA CYS A 930 5.42 -37.92 8.28
C CYS A 930 4.26 -38.42 7.39
N ALA A 931 3.36 -39.24 7.94
CA ALA A 931 2.13 -39.70 7.29
C ALA A 931 1.02 -38.63 7.19
N LYS A 932 1.23 -37.41 7.70
CA LYS A 932 0.25 -36.31 7.50
C LYS A 932 0.03 -36.04 6.01
N ALA A 933 -1.24 -35.91 5.63
CA ALA A 933 -1.69 -35.71 4.25
C ALA A 933 -1.42 -34.27 3.79
N HIS A 934 -0.90 -34.12 2.59
CA HIS A 934 -0.50 -32.85 2.00
C HIS A 934 -1.22 -32.60 0.67
N ILE A 935 -1.19 -31.34 0.25
CA ILE A 935 -1.56 -30.90 -1.09
C ILE A 935 -0.42 -30.03 -1.63
N ALA A 936 0.02 -30.31 -2.84
CA ALA A 936 1.04 -29.52 -3.52
C ALA A 936 0.69 -29.30 -4.99
N VAL A 937 1.12 -28.15 -5.53
CA VAL A 937 1.13 -27.89 -6.97
C VAL A 937 2.52 -28.20 -7.48
N ILE A 938 2.63 -29.17 -8.38
CA ILE A 938 3.89 -29.57 -9.02
C ILE A 938 3.87 -29.05 -10.46
N SER A 939 4.85 -28.22 -10.81
CA SER A 939 4.99 -27.66 -12.15
C SER A 939 6.33 -28.06 -12.76
N GLY A 940 6.31 -28.34 -14.05
CA GLY A 940 7.48 -28.76 -14.80
C GLY A 940 7.21 -28.78 -16.29
N SER A 941 8.28 -28.93 -17.06
CA SER A 941 8.13 -29.18 -18.49
C SER A 941 7.70 -30.64 -18.75
N ILE A 942 7.13 -30.91 -19.92
CA ILE A 942 6.77 -32.28 -20.33
C ILE A 942 7.98 -33.22 -20.25
N ARG A 943 9.16 -32.74 -20.66
CA ARG A 943 10.39 -33.53 -20.56
C ARG A 943 10.80 -33.83 -19.11
N ASN A 944 10.60 -32.88 -18.18
CA ASN A 944 10.87 -33.14 -16.78
C ASN A 944 9.97 -34.25 -16.23
N PHE A 945 8.67 -34.17 -16.50
CA PHE A 945 7.73 -35.20 -16.06
C PHE A 945 8.01 -36.55 -16.71
N GLN A 946 8.42 -36.59 -17.98
CA GLN A 946 8.81 -37.83 -18.65
C GLN A 946 9.98 -38.54 -17.95
N LYS A 947 10.95 -37.79 -17.42
CA LYS A 947 12.03 -38.38 -16.61
C LYS A 947 11.50 -38.85 -15.26
N LEU A 948 10.65 -38.03 -14.63
CA LEU A 948 10.09 -38.29 -13.31
C LEU A 948 9.27 -39.59 -13.28
N VAL A 949 8.39 -39.82 -14.26
CA VAL A 949 7.54 -41.02 -14.29
C VAL A 949 8.33 -42.33 -14.50
N LYS A 950 9.59 -42.27 -14.95
CA LYS A 950 10.43 -43.48 -15.05
C LYS A 950 10.72 -44.11 -13.70
N ASP A 951 10.60 -43.35 -12.61
CA ASP A 951 10.75 -43.85 -11.26
C ASP A 951 9.60 -44.76 -10.79
N ILE A 952 8.52 -44.92 -11.58
CA ILE A 952 7.44 -45.90 -11.31
C ILE A 952 8.02 -47.31 -11.12
N ASP A 953 8.91 -47.74 -12.02
CA ASP A 953 9.52 -49.08 -11.99
C ASP A 953 10.76 -49.17 -11.10
N ASN A 954 11.17 -48.07 -10.48
CA ASN A 954 12.36 -48.03 -9.65
C ASN A 954 12.07 -48.69 -8.29
N SER A 955 12.51 -49.93 -8.09
CA SER A 955 12.25 -50.69 -6.86
C SER A 955 12.74 -50.00 -5.57
N GLY A 956 13.70 -49.07 -5.66
CA GLY A 956 14.21 -48.29 -4.52
C GLY A 956 13.34 -47.10 -4.11
N LYS A 957 12.28 -46.77 -4.85
CA LYS A 957 11.37 -45.67 -4.54
C LYS A 957 10.18 -46.14 -3.70
N GLU A 958 9.69 -45.25 -2.83
CA GLU A 958 8.57 -45.53 -1.94
C GLU A 958 7.27 -45.77 -2.73
N THR A 959 6.37 -46.58 -2.16
CA THR A 959 5.17 -47.08 -2.86
C THR A 959 4.15 -45.97 -3.13
N GLU A 960 3.86 -45.12 -2.14
CA GLU A 960 2.97 -43.96 -2.28
C GLU A 960 3.53 -42.92 -3.29
N TYR A 961 4.84 -42.72 -3.34
CA TYR A 961 5.49 -41.90 -4.38
C TYR A 961 5.24 -42.48 -5.78
N LYS A 962 5.40 -43.79 -5.97
CA LYS A 962 5.07 -44.47 -7.23
C LYS A 962 3.59 -44.34 -7.60
N MET A 963 2.68 -44.38 -6.61
CA MET A 963 1.26 -44.12 -6.85
C MET A 963 1.02 -42.70 -7.37
N CYS A 964 1.71 -41.71 -6.82
CA CYS A 964 1.64 -40.33 -7.31
C CYS A 964 2.15 -40.23 -8.76
N LEU A 965 3.27 -40.89 -9.08
CA LEU A 965 3.82 -40.92 -10.43
C LEU A 965 2.93 -41.68 -11.42
N TRP A 966 2.27 -42.75 -10.97
CA TRP A 966 1.31 -43.51 -11.75
C TRP A 966 0.12 -42.65 -12.17
N GLU A 967 -0.51 -41.96 -11.22
CA GLU A 967 -1.63 -41.04 -11.51
C GLU A 967 -1.18 -39.85 -12.38
N LEU A 968 0.04 -39.36 -12.19
CA LEU A 968 0.64 -38.34 -13.06
C LEU A 968 0.83 -38.86 -14.50
N ASN A 969 1.37 -40.08 -14.66
CA ASN A 969 1.53 -40.72 -15.97
C ASN A 969 0.18 -40.95 -16.66
N LYS A 970 -0.85 -41.39 -15.92
CA LYS A 970 -2.21 -41.56 -16.47
C LYS A 970 -2.78 -40.29 -17.08
N ASN A 971 -2.54 -39.13 -16.45
CA ASN A 971 -2.97 -37.85 -17.00
C ASN A 971 -2.10 -37.45 -18.21
N LEU A 972 -0.77 -37.62 -18.13
CA LEU A 972 0.15 -37.23 -19.19
C LEU A 972 0.05 -38.10 -20.45
N ASN A 973 -0.15 -39.41 -20.31
CA ASN A 973 -0.38 -40.34 -21.43
C ASN A 973 -1.65 -39.99 -22.22
N LYS A 974 -2.70 -39.47 -21.56
CA LYS A 974 -3.89 -38.97 -22.28
C LYS A 974 -3.58 -37.75 -23.14
N ILE A 975 -2.67 -36.88 -22.69
CA ILE A 975 -2.29 -35.69 -23.44
C ILE A 975 -1.29 -36.05 -24.56
N LEU A 976 -0.24 -36.81 -24.25
CA LEU A 976 0.88 -37.13 -25.15
C LEU A 976 1.26 -38.64 -25.06
N PRO A 977 0.45 -39.56 -25.60
CA PRO A 977 0.70 -41.00 -25.51
C PRO A 977 2.03 -41.42 -26.17
N GLU A 978 2.56 -40.62 -27.09
CA GLU A 978 3.83 -40.86 -27.75
C GLU A 978 5.05 -40.71 -26.82
N MET A 979 4.90 -39.94 -25.73
CA MET A 979 5.99 -39.65 -24.80
C MET A 979 5.87 -40.40 -23.48
N PHE A 980 4.68 -40.88 -23.14
CA PHE A 980 4.35 -41.51 -21.86
C PHE A 980 3.72 -42.86 -22.12
N GLY A 981 4.27 -43.91 -21.49
CA GLY A 981 3.76 -45.26 -21.66
C GLY A 981 2.34 -45.42 -21.11
N ASP A 982 1.57 -46.33 -21.71
CA ASP A 982 0.29 -46.76 -21.16
C ASP A 982 0.46 -47.49 -19.82
N GLU A 983 -0.64 -47.84 -19.16
CA GLU A 983 -0.59 -48.55 -17.88
C GLU A 983 0.07 -49.93 -18.01
N GLU A 984 0.03 -50.56 -19.19
CA GLU A 984 0.62 -51.88 -19.43
C GLU A 984 2.14 -51.83 -19.54
N SER A 985 2.70 -50.72 -20.03
CA SER A 985 4.13 -50.52 -20.27
C SER A 985 5.03 -50.55 -19.03
N TRP A 986 4.45 -50.34 -17.84
CA TRP A 986 5.18 -50.35 -16.57
C TRP A 986 5.23 -51.77 -15.97
N LYS A 987 6.24 -52.10 -15.17
CA LYS A 987 6.30 -53.37 -14.42
C LYS A 987 5.61 -53.27 -13.07
N TRP A 988 5.75 -52.13 -12.41
CA TRP A 988 5.10 -51.88 -11.14
C TRP A 988 3.60 -51.64 -11.33
N ARG A 989 2.80 -52.11 -10.38
CA ARG A 989 1.35 -51.91 -10.34
C ARG A 989 0.98 -51.36 -8.97
N PRO A 990 0.02 -50.41 -8.90
CA PRO A 990 -0.48 -49.95 -7.62
C PRO A 990 -1.09 -51.12 -6.85
N PRO A 991 -0.83 -51.23 -5.53
CA PRO A 991 -1.47 -52.26 -4.71
C PRO A 991 -2.99 -52.01 -4.70
N THR A 992 -3.75 -53.06 -5.01
CA THR A 992 -5.22 -53.06 -5.03
C THR A 992 -5.83 -52.93 -3.64
#